data_AF-A0AAD9QU02-F1
#
_entry.id   AF-A0AAD9QU02-F1
#
_cell.length_a   1.000
_cell.length_b   1.000
_cell.length_c   1.000
_cell.angle_alpha   90.00
_cell.angle_beta   90.00
_cell.angle_gamma   90.00
#
_symmetry.space_group_name_H-M   'P 1'
#
loop_
_entity.id
_entity.type
_entity.pdbx_description
1 polymer ?
#
loop_
_entity_poly.entity_id
_entity_poly.type
_entity_poly.pdbx_seq_one_letter_code
_entity_poly.pdbx_strand_id
1 'polypeptide(L)'
;MWRTGSIVSLKKLSQFVQISNRNVVWRLYHAQSGCFGYRPLPQVLVEGSKDALENRNKNADILRLVTAYRVEGHKNADVDPLNTFKRNESGLSLSKFGLDDVNLNKKFKLSGLLHCNGQEEASMKEILEHLENVYCGQLSVEVQHIVDESEKLWLAALIEESVHWPVETERQVHLAKLLLRSQAFDNFLAKKFPTVKRYGAEGAESMLAFFDELFLQSSYCEIQELVLGMPHRGRLNLLTDSLKFPAAQMFSKINFMSSKNASSVDLDFGHKSPLHVTMLPNPSHLEAVNPVSTGKARGRQLTLKDGCYSDSKAGPIGDKVLNVIVHGDASFSAQGIVAELLCLANLPHFSVGGTIHLIVNNQLGFTTPGERGRGHNEIDDPSFTQPTMYQKIENRGTVPDLYAESLVTRGLVTEDELTKETSDYTLFLNEELKQSDDAVPLTTHLGGHWKGLVQASYHVRFSGQDVGRGTFSHRHAMLVDQSTDEMFVPLNTISEQQKAFLEVQVMVISKWLMQSGLVMLLPHGYDGAGPEHSSCRLERFLQLTDSKEDVPDGESVNMHIVNPTTPAQYFHSLRQQAAVSSLHEMGPRTHFKPVLGDDIVDRASVSRVVFCSGKHYYALAKQRETTNGMDTAIIRLESLCPFPYEFIRQELQKFPGVKAQICWSQSFSGACSGHRKDTPTRGHRHFEWHSSKVK
;
A
#
# COMPACT_ATOMS: atom_id res chain seq x y z
N MET A 1 -27.90 -44.44 26.01
CA MET A 1 -29.06 -43.77 25.37
C MET A 1 -28.76 -42.27 25.44
N TRP A 2 -29.02 -41.43 24.44
CA TRP A 2 -29.81 -41.62 23.21
C TRP A 2 -28.95 -41.74 21.94
N ARG A 3 -29.53 -42.30 20.87
CA ARG A 3 -29.07 -42.19 19.47
C ARG A 3 -30.06 -41.27 18.71
N THR A 4 -29.94 -41.20 17.39
CA THR A 4 -30.86 -40.58 16.43
C THR A 4 -31.03 -39.05 16.52
N GLY A 5 -30.07 -38.34 15.92
CA GLY A 5 -30.26 -37.04 15.29
C GLY A 5 -29.72 -37.12 13.84
N SER A 6 -30.43 -36.55 12.87
CA SER A 6 -30.21 -36.82 11.44
C SER A 6 -28.81 -36.43 10.94
N ILE A 7 -28.03 -37.41 10.48
CA ILE A 7 -26.80 -37.16 9.72
C ILE A 7 -27.20 -36.60 8.35
N VAL A 8 -26.79 -35.38 8.05
CA VAL A 8 -26.91 -34.81 6.69
C VAL A 8 -25.99 -35.60 5.76
N SER A 9 -26.57 -36.29 4.77
CA SER A 9 -25.80 -37.11 3.83
C SER A 9 -24.99 -36.24 2.88
N LEU A 10 -23.66 -36.30 3.01
CA LEU A 10 -22.69 -35.60 2.14
C LEU A 10 -22.90 -35.87 0.65
N LYS A 11 -23.59 -36.97 0.26
CA LYS A 11 -23.94 -37.29 -1.13
C LYS A 11 -24.85 -36.25 -1.82
N LYS A 12 -25.41 -35.27 -1.11
CA LYS A 12 -26.22 -34.20 -1.74
C LYS A 12 -25.41 -33.04 -2.34
N LEU A 13 -24.09 -32.94 -2.07
CA LEU A 13 -23.25 -31.90 -2.70
C LEU A 13 -22.85 -32.24 -4.15
N SER A 14 -22.84 -33.52 -4.53
CA SER A 14 -22.30 -34.00 -5.81
C SER A 14 -23.22 -33.80 -7.04
N GLN A 15 -24.15 -32.85 -7.01
CA GLN A 15 -25.09 -32.59 -8.12
C GLN A 15 -24.84 -31.28 -8.87
N PHE A 16 -23.85 -30.46 -8.48
CA PHE A 16 -23.56 -29.16 -9.11
C PHE A 16 -22.23 -29.09 -9.90
N VAL A 17 -21.46 -30.18 -9.98
CA VAL A 17 -20.19 -30.21 -10.74
C VAL A 17 -20.22 -31.33 -11.77
N GLN A 18 -20.55 -30.97 -13.02
CA GLN A 18 -20.12 -31.70 -14.22
C GLN A 18 -19.18 -30.80 -15.01
N ILE A 19 -17.88 -31.01 -14.86
CA ILE A 19 -16.84 -30.45 -15.73
C ILE A 19 -16.12 -31.64 -16.38
N SER A 20 -15.79 -31.51 -17.67
CA SER A 20 -15.37 -32.64 -18.50
C SER A 20 -13.90 -33.02 -18.28
N ASN A 21 -13.61 -34.32 -18.33
CA ASN A 21 -12.26 -34.87 -18.18
C ASN A 21 -11.31 -34.36 -19.27
N ARG A 22 -10.34 -33.51 -18.88
CA ARG A 22 -9.02 -33.42 -19.53
C ARG A 22 -7.92 -33.29 -18.48
N ASN A 23 -7.05 -34.29 -18.41
CA ASN A 23 -5.95 -34.35 -17.46
C ASN A 23 -4.81 -33.39 -17.88
N VAL A 24 -4.89 -32.12 -17.44
CA VAL A 24 -3.74 -31.22 -17.36
C VAL A 24 -3.68 -30.69 -15.94
N VAL A 25 -2.70 -31.16 -15.15
CA VAL A 25 -2.56 -30.80 -13.73
C VAL A 25 -1.89 -29.44 -13.60
N TRP A 26 -2.66 -28.39 -13.92
CA TRP A 26 -2.30 -27.02 -13.56
C TRP A 26 -2.35 -26.87 -12.04
N ARG A 27 -1.28 -26.35 -11.43
CA ARG A 27 -1.26 -26.00 -10.00
C ARG A 27 -2.00 -24.68 -9.79
N LEU A 28 -3.33 -24.75 -9.87
CA LEU A 28 -4.23 -23.61 -9.66
C LEU A 28 -4.37 -23.28 -8.16
N TYR A 29 -4.79 -22.05 -7.86
CA TYR A 29 -5.16 -21.67 -6.50
C TYR A 29 -6.41 -22.46 -6.04
N HIS A 30 -6.42 -22.90 -4.78
CA HIS A 30 -7.43 -23.82 -4.22
C HIS A 30 -8.89 -23.35 -4.36
N ALA A 31 -9.17 -22.06 -4.55
CA ALA A 31 -10.53 -21.56 -4.77
C ALA A 31 -10.90 -21.48 -6.28
N GLN A 32 -10.95 -22.63 -6.98
CA GLN A 32 -11.25 -22.67 -8.42
C GLN A 32 -12.65 -22.13 -8.78
N SER A 33 -13.63 -22.31 -7.89
CA SER A 33 -14.98 -21.73 -7.99
C SER A 33 -15.08 -20.27 -7.54
N GLY A 34 -13.97 -19.69 -7.06
CA GLY A 34 -13.91 -18.40 -6.38
C GLY A 34 -14.28 -18.48 -4.89
N CYS A 35 -13.98 -17.43 -4.14
CA CYS A 35 -14.38 -17.28 -2.74
C CYS A 35 -14.52 -15.80 -2.37
N PHE A 36 -14.97 -15.48 -1.15
CA PHE A 36 -15.08 -14.07 -0.74
C PHE A 36 -13.69 -13.40 -0.76
N GLY A 37 -13.53 -12.36 -1.58
CA GLY A 37 -12.24 -11.70 -1.85
C GLY A 37 -11.47 -12.22 -3.08
N TYR A 38 -11.95 -13.28 -3.76
CA TYR A 38 -11.28 -13.78 -4.97
C TYR A 38 -12.26 -14.34 -6.00
N ARG A 39 -12.17 -13.80 -7.23
CA ARG A 39 -12.88 -14.27 -8.41
C ARG A 39 -11.83 -14.58 -9.49
N PRO A 40 -11.75 -15.82 -10.01
CA PRO A 40 -10.88 -16.14 -11.14
C PRO A 40 -11.24 -15.27 -12.36
N LEU A 41 -10.23 -14.82 -13.10
CA LEU A 41 -10.42 -14.14 -14.38
C LEU A 41 -10.58 -15.20 -15.50
N PRO A 42 -11.47 -14.97 -16.50
CA PRO A 42 -11.52 -15.80 -17.68
C PRO A 42 -10.27 -15.57 -18.55
N GLN A 43 -9.68 -16.64 -19.09
CA GLN A 43 -8.66 -16.50 -20.14
C GLN A 43 -9.32 -16.06 -21.45
N VAL A 44 -8.87 -14.93 -22.00
CA VAL A 44 -9.29 -14.45 -23.32
C VAL A 44 -8.29 -14.95 -24.36
N LEU A 45 -8.65 -15.99 -25.10
CA LEU A 45 -7.82 -16.49 -26.21
C LEU A 45 -8.14 -15.70 -27.49
N VAL A 46 -7.24 -14.81 -27.89
CA VAL A 46 -7.35 -14.05 -29.14
C VAL A 46 -6.79 -14.88 -30.30
N GLU A 47 -7.66 -15.66 -30.97
CA GLU A 47 -7.30 -16.32 -32.23
C GLU A 47 -7.16 -15.30 -33.37
N GLY A 48 -5.99 -15.25 -34.01
CA GLY A 48 -5.73 -14.37 -35.16
C GLY A 48 -6.43 -14.86 -36.43
N SER A 49 -6.87 -13.91 -37.28
CA SER A 49 -7.52 -14.24 -38.56
C SER A 49 -6.56 -14.98 -39.52
N LYS A 50 -7.12 -15.85 -40.37
CA LYS A 50 -6.34 -16.62 -41.37
C LYS A 50 -5.59 -15.69 -42.32
N ASP A 51 -6.25 -14.66 -42.83
CA ASP A 51 -5.66 -13.60 -43.65
C ASP A 51 -4.43 -12.95 -43.00
N ALA A 52 -4.49 -12.68 -41.70
CA ALA A 52 -3.36 -12.11 -40.96
C ALA A 52 -2.20 -13.11 -40.82
N LEU A 53 -2.49 -14.40 -40.60
CA LEU A 53 -1.47 -15.46 -40.55
C LEU A 53 -0.81 -15.69 -41.92
N GLU A 54 -1.58 -15.69 -43.01
CA GLU A 54 -1.05 -15.80 -44.37
C GLU A 54 -0.21 -14.57 -44.74
N ASN A 55 -0.63 -13.36 -44.37
CA ASN A 55 0.13 -12.14 -44.58
C ASN A 55 1.42 -12.08 -43.75
N ARG A 56 1.41 -12.57 -42.50
CA ARG A 56 2.61 -12.77 -41.67
C ARG A 56 3.61 -13.72 -42.32
N ASN A 57 3.14 -14.87 -42.81
CA ASN A 57 4.00 -15.86 -43.50
C ASN A 57 4.61 -15.30 -44.80
N LYS A 58 3.86 -14.47 -45.53
CA LYS A 58 4.29 -13.86 -46.79
C LYS A 58 5.33 -12.74 -46.62
N ASN A 59 5.29 -12.01 -45.50
CA ASN A 59 6.15 -10.85 -45.22
C ASN A 59 6.86 -11.02 -43.85
N ALA A 60 7.43 -12.22 -43.62
CA ALA A 60 8.05 -12.59 -42.35
C ALA A 60 9.34 -11.80 -42.05
N ASP A 61 9.97 -11.24 -43.08
CA ASP A 61 11.06 -10.26 -43.03
C ASP A 61 10.60 -8.94 -42.38
N ILE A 62 9.50 -8.36 -42.86
CA ILE A 62 8.90 -7.14 -42.31
C ILE A 62 8.34 -7.39 -40.91
N LEU A 63 7.72 -8.54 -40.66
CA LEU A 63 7.27 -8.91 -39.31
C LEU A 63 8.43 -8.95 -38.30
N ARG A 64 9.60 -9.48 -38.71
CA ARG A 64 10.81 -9.49 -37.87
C ARG A 64 11.35 -8.07 -37.63
N LEU A 65 11.27 -7.17 -38.61
CA LEU A 65 11.64 -5.77 -38.43
C LEU A 65 10.70 -5.07 -37.43
N VAL A 66 9.38 -5.16 -37.62
CA VAL A 66 8.36 -4.62 -36.70
C VAL A 66 8.57 -5.16 -35.28
N THR A 67 8.81 -6.46 -35.14
CA THR A 67 9.11 -7.09 -33.85
C THR A 67 10.39 -6.54 -33.23
N ALA A 68 11.43 -6.25 -34.02
CA ALA A 68 12.66 -5.64 -33.51
C ALA A 68 12.44 -4.21 -33.00
N TYR A 69 11.62 -3.38 -33.67
CA TYR A 69 11.24 -2.07 -33.15
C TYR A 69 10.47 -2.18 -31.82
N ARG A 70 9.50 -3.11 -31.73
CA ARG A 70 8.73 -3.40 -30.50
C ARG A 70 9.57 -3.91 -29.32
N VAL A 71 10.78 -4.44 -29.57
CA VAL A 71 11.67 -5.04 -28.54
C VAL A 71 12.89 -4.17 -28.25
N GLU A 72 13.43 -3.44 -29.22
CA GLU A 72 14.71 -2.73 -29.13
C GLU A 72 14.61 -1.22 -29.43
N GLY A 73 13.49 -0.72 -29.93
CA GLY A 73 13.30 0.69 -30.33
C GLY A 73 13.54 1.67 -29.18
N HIS A 74 13.05 1.34 -27.98
CA HIS A 74 13.22 2.11 -26.74
C HIS A 74 14.68 2.48 -26.42
N LYS A 75 15.66 1.70 -26.90
CA LYS A 75 17.10 1.93 -26.68
C LYS A 75 17.68 3.08 -27.52
N ASN A 76 16.88 3.62 -28.45
CA ASN A 76 17.23 4.73 -29.36
C ASN A 76 16.33 5.96 -29.13
N ALA A 77 15.35 5.84 -28.23
CA ALA A 77 14.32 6.84 -28.00
C ALA A 77 14.86 8.14 -27.38
N ASP A 78 14.20 9.25 -27.66
CA ASP A 78 14.57 10.59 -27.19
C ASP A 78 13.89 10.95 -25.86
N VAL A 79 14.03 10.04 -24.88
CA VAL A 79 13.39 10.12 -23.57
C VAL A 79 14.23 10.83 -22.50
N ASP A 80 15.42 11.33 -22.86
CA ASP A 80 16.33 12.04 -21.96
C ASP A 80 16.34 13.55 -22.25
N PRO A 81 15.64 14.38 -21.46
CA PRO A 81 15.55 15.82 -21.67
C PRO A 81 16.83 16.59 -21.26
N LEU A 82 17.93 15.88 -20.96
CA LEU A 82 19.28 16.41 -20.84
C LEU A 82 20.23 15.84 -21.90
N ASN A 83 19.81 14.88 -22.72
CA ASN A 83 20.59 14.20 -23.78
C ASN A 83 22.00 13.79 -23.31
N THR A 84 22.06 13.11 -22.16
CA THR A 84 23.26 12.60 -21.48
C THR A 84 23.57 11.16 -21.86
N PHE A 85 22.55 10.32 -22.09
CA PHE A 85 22.76 8.94 -22.50
C PHE A 85 23.29 8.85 -23.93
N LYS A 86 24.40 8.13 -24.11
CA LYS A 86 24.90 7.77 -25.44
C LYS A 86 24.02 6.66 -26.01
N ARG A 87 23.11 7.02 -26.92
CA ARG A 87 22.30 6.05 -27.70
C ARG A 87 23.24 5.06 -28.40
N ASN A 88 22.92 3.77 -28.37
CA ASN A 88 23.72 2.73 -29.02
C ASN A 88 23.40 2.67 -30.52
N GLU A 89 24.38 2.30 -31.35
CA GLU A 89 24.11 1.98 -32.75
C GLU A 89 23.25 0.70 -32.83
N SER A 90 22.02 0.85 -33.32
CA SER A 90 20.93 -0.07 -33.00
C SER A 90 20.90 -1.37 -33.81
N GLY A 91 20.07 -2.31 -33.38
CA GLY A 91 19.74 -3.52 -34.13
C GLY A 91 18.87 -3.32 -35.38
N LEU A 92 18.43 -2.09 -35.68
CA LEU A 92 17.26 -1.84 -36.53
C LEU A 92 17.57 -1.52 -38.00
N SER A 93 18.83 -1.64 -38.44
CA SER A 93 19.19 -1.44 -39.85
C SER A 93 18.57 -2.52 -40.75
N LEU A 94 18.01 -2.12 -41.91
CA LEU A 94 17.38 -3.02 -42.91
C LEU A 94 18.25 -4.23 -43.26
N SER A 95 19.56 -4.05 -43.33
CA SER A 95 20.57 -5.09 -43.55
C SER A 95 20.49 -6.29 -42.59
N LYS A 96 20.14 -6.06 -41.32
CA LYS A 96 20.01 -7.13 -40.31
C LYS A 96 18.78 -8.02 -40.54
N PHE A 97 17.88 -7.60 -41.42
CA PHE A 97 16.65 -8.31 -41.78
C PHE A 97 16.67 -8.82 -43.23
N GLY A 98 17.70 -8.49 -44.03
CA GLY A 98 17.81 -8.83 -45.45
C GLY A 98 16.99 -7.91 -46.36
N LEU A 99 16.73 -6.67 -45.93
CA LEU A 99 15.86 -5.71 -46.59
C LEU A 99 16.63 -4.59 -47.33
N ASP A 100 17.91 -4.78 -47.65
CA ASP A 100 18.73 -3.75 -48.32
C ASP A 100 18.19 -3.32 -49.68
N ASP A 101 17.74 -4.29 -50.50
CA ASP A 101 17.15 -4.05 -51.83
C ASP A 101 15.62 -3.79 -51.78
N VAL A 102 15.04 -3.48 -50.60
CA VAL A 102 13.59 -3.29 -50.49
C VAL A 102 13.15 -2.01 -51.20
N ASN A 103 12.22 -2.14 -52.15
CA ASN A 103 11.61 -0.97 -52.80
C ASN A 103 10.78 -0.19 -51.77
N LEU A 104 11.31 0.94 -51.31
CA LEU A 104 10.68 1.81 -50.31
C LEU A 104 9.27 2.26 -50.67
N ASN A 105 8.94 2.36 -51.96
CA ASN A 105 7.63 2.78 -52.46
C ASN A 105 6.64 1.60 -52.65
N LYS A 106 7.07 0.34 -52.45
CA LYS A 106 6.18 -0.83 -52.54
C LYS A 106 5.22 -0.82 -51.34
N LYS A 107 3.92 -0.96 -51.61
CA LYS A 107 2.88 -1.13 -50.58
C LYS A 107 2.80 -2.57 -50.07
N PHE A 108 2.40 -2.68 -48.80
CA PHE A 108 2.22 -3.92 -48.07
C PHE A 108 0.93 -3.86 -47.24
N LYS A 109 0.15 -4.94 -47.26
CA LYS A 109 -1.03 -5.08 -46.39
C LYS A 109 -0.59 -5.13 -44.93
N LEU A 110 -1.15 -4.26 -44.11
CA LEU A 110 -0.75 -4.06 -42.73
C LEU A 110 -1.34 -5.12 -41.77
N SER A 111 -2.49 -5.69 -42.13
CA SER A 111 -3.21 -6.68 -41.30
C SER A 111 -2.32 -7.83 -40.81
N GLY A 112 -2.09 -7.90 -39.50
CA GLY A 112 -1.26 -8.93 -38.86
C GLY A 112 0.21 -8.58 -38.71
N LEU A 113 0.71 -7.49 -39.33
CA LEU A 113 2.08 -7.01 -39.17
C LEU A 113 2.13 -5.91 -38.09
N LEU A 114 1.55 -4.75 -38.40
CA LEU A 114 1.46 -3.58 -37.54
C LEU A 114 0.16 -2.81 -37.78
N HIS A 115 -0.21 -1.98 -36.82
CA HIS A 115 -1.18 -0.92 -36.98
C HIS A 115 -0.47 0.33 -37.51
N CYS A 116 -1.16 1.14 -38.31
CA CYS A 116 -0.66 2.43 -38.80
C CYS A 116 -1.84 3.25 -39.31
N ASN A 117 -2.24 4.31 -38.58
CA ASN A 117 -3.24 5.29 -39.01
C ASN A 117 -4.58 4.71 -39.54
N GLY A 118 -5.00 3.54 -39.05
CA GLY A 118 -6.19 2.82 -39.55
C GLY A 118 -6.13 2.41 -41.03
N GLN A 119 -4.96 2.44 -41.65
CA GLN A 119 -4.76 2.09 -43.06
C GLN A 119 -4.76 0.56 -43.25
N GLU A 120 -5.26 0.10 -44.40
CA GLU A 120 -5.12 -1.31 -44.79
C GLU A 120 -3.76 -1.61 -45.44
N GLU A 121 -3.17 -0.63 -46.15
CA GLU A 121 -1.86 -0.75 -46.81
C GLU A 121 -1.02 0.53 -46.75
N ALA A 122 0.24 0.41 -46.30
CA ALA A 122 1.25 1.47 -46.37
C ALA A 122 2.48 1.01 -47.16
N SER A 123 3.27 1.96 -47.65
CA SER A 123 4.58 1.69 -48.27
C SER A 123 5.64 1.34 -47.22
N MET A 124 6.72 0.67 -47.63
CA MET A 124 7.83 0.37 -46.72
C MET A 124 8.46 1.65 -46.12
N LYS A 125 8.46 2.77 -46.86
CA LYS A 125 8.88 4.08 -46.33
C LYS A 125 7.96 4.55 -45.20
N GLU A 126 6.64 4.55 -45.42
CA GLU A 126 5.64 4.95 -44.43
C GLU A 126 5.69 4.05 -43.18
N ILE A 127 5.93 2.74 -43.35
CA ILE A 127 6.14 1.77 -42.26
C ILE A 127 7.38 2.13 -41.42
N LEU A 128 8.52 2.45 -42.07
CA LEU A 128 9.75 2.83 -41.37
C LEU A 128 9.60 4.16 -40.61
N GLU A 129 9.05 5.18 -41.29
CA GLU A 129 8.80 6.49 -40.68
C GLU A 129 7.80 6.37 -39.52
N HIS A 130 6.83 5.46 -39.60
CA HIS A 130 5.93 5.19 -38.48
C HIS A 130 6.64 4.49 -37.32
N LEU A 131 7.39 3.41 -37.56
CA LEU A 131 8.06 2.63 -36.51
C LEU A 131 9.11 3.46 -35.73
N GLU A 132 9.87 4.32 -36.41
CA GLU A 132 10.78 5.27 -35.73
C GLU A 132 10.01 6.25 -34.85
N ASN A 133 8.92 6.85 -35.35
CA ASN A 133 8.10 7.78 -34.56
C ASN A 133 7.42 7.12 -33.34
N VAL A 134 7.02 5.84 -33.46
CA VAL A 134 6.33 5.08 -32.40
C VAL A 134 7.29 4.58 -31.32
N TYR A 135 8.45 4.04 -31.70
CA TYR A 135 9.33 3.32 -30.77
C TYR A 135 10.66 4.02 -30.47
N CYS A 136 11.08 4.99 -31.28
CA CYS A 136 12.31 5.77 -31.13
C CYS A 136 12.06 7.28 -30.92
N GLY A 137 10.81 7.70 -30.74
CA GLY A 137 10.42 9.09 -30.51
C GLY A 137 10.68 9.59 -29.08
N GLN A 138 10.02 10.69 -28.69
CA GLN A 138 10.04 11.22 -27.32
C GLN A 138 9.19 10.40 -26.33
N LEU A 139 8.38 9.48 -26.85
CA LEU A 139 7.75 8.38 -26.12
C LEU A 139 8.40 7.07 -26.59
N SER A 140 8.53 6.10 -25.69
CA SER A 140 8.85 4.72 -26.04
C SER A 140 8.32 3.75 -24.99
N VAL A 141 8.30 2.47 -25.32
CA VAL A 141 7.77 1.40 -24.47
C VAL A 141 8.55 0.11 -24.58
N GLU A 142 8.41 -0.74 -23.56
CA GLU A 142 8.88 -2.11 -23.57
C GLU A 142 7.68 -3.05 -23.42
N VAL A 143 7.36 -3.84 -24.44
CA VAL A 143 6.25 -4.83 -24.38
C VAL A 143 6.75 -6.27 -24.21
N GLN A 144 8.06 -6.51 -24.37
CA GLN A 144 8.64 -7.86 -24.39
C GLN A 144 8.62 -8.59 -23.05
N HIS A 145 8.50 -7.87 -21.93
CA HIS A 145 8.37 -8.46 -20.60
C HIS A 145 6.95 -8.96 -20.29
N ILE A 146 5.95 -8.63 -21.13
CA ILE A 146 4.56 -9.06 -20.96
C ILE A 146 4.43 -10.53 -21.35
N VAL A 147 3.88 -11.33 -20.43
CA VAL A 147 3.80 -12.80 -20.56
C VAL A 147 2.62 -13.23 -21.43
N ASP A 148 1.49 -12.53 -21.36
CA ASP A 148 0.35 -12.80 -22.24
C ASP A 148 0.54 -12.12 -23.61
N GLU A 149 0.35 -12.90 -24.68
CA GLU A 149 0.56 -12.41 -26.05
C GLU A 149 -0.59 -11.52 -26.53
N SER A 150 -1.80 -11.68 -25.98
CA SER A 150 -2.96 -10.84 -26.27
C SER A 150 -2.78 -9.46 -25.66
N GLU A 151 -2.35 -9.38 -24.39
CA GLU A 151 -1.98 -8.12 -23.72
C GLU A 151 -0.86 -7.39 -24.47
N LYS A 152 0.18 -8.14 -24.87
CA LYS A 152 1.33 -7.60 -25.63
C LYS A 152 0.91 -7.02 -26.98
N LEU A 153 0.10 -7.75 -27.76
CA LEU A 153 -0.37 -7.31 -29.06
C LEU A 153 -1.39 -6.16 -28.96
N TRP A 154 -2.26 -6.17 -27.95
CA TRP A 154 -3.15 -5.05 -27.65
C TRP A 154 -2.37 -3.78 -27.34
N LEU A 155 -1.38 -3.85 -26.43
CA LEU A 155 -0.59 -2.70 -26.05
C LEU A 155 0.26 -2.18 -27.22
N ALA A 156 0.86 -3.07 -28.02
CA ALA A 156 1.59 -2.67 -29.22
C ALA A 156 0.70 -1.93 -30.23
N ALA A 157 -0.50 -2.45 -30.52
CA ALA A 157 -1.47 -1.81 -31.42
C ALA A 157 -1.95 -0.45 -30.89
N LEU A 158 -2.27 -0.36 -29.58
CA LEU A 158 -2.69 0.88 -28.93
C LEU A 158 -1.66 2.00 -29.11
N ILE A 159 -0.38 1.67 -29.01
CA ILE A 159 0.72 2.64 -29.09
C ILE A 159 1.07 3.00 -30.54
N GLU A 160 1.00 2.04 -31.45
CA GLU A 160 1.06 2.28 -32.91
C GLU A 160 -0.07 3.24 -33.35
N GLU A 161 -1.26 3.14 -32.75
CA GLU A 161 -2.37 4.08 -33.01
C GLU A 161 -2.20 5.43 -32.28
N SER A 162 -1.63 5.46 -31.06
CA SER A 162 -1.64 6.65 -30.20
C SER A 162 -0.80 7.83 -30.70
N VAL A 163 0.23 7.59 -31.52
CA VAL A 163 1.14 8.65 -32.02
C VAL A 163 0.41 9.73 -32.82
N HIS A 164 -0.77 9.43 -33.36
CA HIS A 164 -1.55 10.34 -34.21
C HIS A 164 -2.81 10.89 -33.52
N TRP A 165 -2.98 10.66 -32.21
CA TRP A 165 -4.09 11.21 -31.44
C TRP A 165 -3.92 12.72 -31.21
N PRO A 166 -4.86 13.58 -31.68
CA PRO A 166 -4.74 15.02 -31.50
C PRO A 166 -5.10 15.42 -30.07
N VAL A 167 -4.26 16.26 -29.45
CA VAL A 167 -4.61 16.98 -28.22
C VAL A 167 -5.30 18.29 -28.61
N GLU A 168 -6.48 18.56 -28.08
CA GLU A 168 -7.24 19.79 -28.41
C GLU A 168 -6.50 21.06 -27.98
N THR A 169 -6.74 22.19 -28.66
CA THR A 169 -6.06 23.47 -28.37
C THR A 169 -6.34 23.96 -26.94
N GLU A 170 -7.59 23.88 -26.49
CA GLU A 170 -7.97 24.25 -25.12
C GLU A 170 -7.25 23.38 -24.08
N ARG A 171 -7.16 22.07 -24.33
CA ARG A 171 -6.39 21.13 -23.51
C ARG A 171 -4.90 21.47 -23.48
N GLN A 172 -4.29 21.78 -24.64
CA GLN A 172 -2.89 22.19 -24.72
C GLN A 172 -2.61 23.46 -23.87
N VAL A 173 -3.49 24.47 -23.94
CA VAL A 173 -3.36 25.74 -23.21
C VAL A 173 -3.63 25.56 -21.71
N HIS A 174 -4.63 24.77 -21.31
CA HIS A 174 -4.86 24.41 -19.90
C HIS A 174 -3.63 23.77 -19.27
N LEU A 175 -3.00 22.82 -19.98
CA LEU A 175 -1.78 22.17 -19.51
C LEU A 175 -0.62 23.17 -19.38
N ALA A 176 -0.45 24.12 -20.30
CA ALA A 176 0.59 25.16 -20.17
C ALA A 176 0.37 26.01 -18.91
N LYS A 177 -0.87 26.42 -18.65
CA LYS A 177 -1.25 27.18 -17.45
C LYS A 177 -1.01 26.40 -16.16
N LEU A 178 -1.33 25.11 -16.13
CA LEU A 178 -1.05 24.20 -15.01
C LEU A 178 0.46 24.10 -14.72
N LEU A 179 1.28 23.93 -15.75
CA LEU A 179 2.74 23.86 -15.64
C LEU A 179 3.33 25.20 -15.12
N LEU A 180 2.88 26.33 -15.67
CA LEU A 180 3.32 27.66 -15.25
C LEU A 180 2.88 28.00 -13.81
N ARG A 181 1.67 27.61 -13.38
CA ARG A 181 1.22 27.75 -11.99
C ARG A 181 2.09 26.95 -11.02
N SER A 182 2.53 25.74 -11.40
CA SER A 182 3.48 24.96 -10.61
C SER A 182 4.85 25.63 -10.46
N GLN A 183 5.38 26.19 -11.55
CA GLN A 183 6.64 26.95 -11.53
C GLN A 183 6.50 28.25 -10.71
N ALA A 184 5.37 28.95 -10.81
CA ALA A 184 5.07 30.11 -10.00
C ALA A 184 4.99 29.77 -8.51
N PHE A 185 4.42 28.61 -8.15
CA PHE A 185 4.33 28.11 -6.79
C PHE A 185 5.72 27.86 -6.17
N ASP A 186 6.59 27.13 -6.85
CA ASP A 186 7.94 26.85 -6.34
C ASP A 186 8.82 28.11 -6.27
N ASN A 187 8.73 29.00 -7.28
CA ASN A 187 9.39 30.31 -7.24
C ASN A 187 8.88 31.19 -6.08
N PHE A 188 7.57 31.15 -5.79
CA PHE A 188 7.00 31.84 -4.64
C PHE A 188 7.53 31.26 -3.32
N LEU A 189 7.57 29.93 -3.17
CA LEU A 189 8.15 29.27 -1.99
C LEU A 189 9.63 29.62 -1.82
N ALA A 190 10.44 29.55 -2.87
CA ALA A 190 11.85 29.92 -2.84
C ALA A 190 12.06 31.38 -2.38
N LYS A 191 11.22 32.30 -2.85
CA LYS A 191 11.31 33.74 -2.52
C LYS A 191 10.79 34.10 -1.13
N LYS A 192 9.78 33.39 -0.61
CA LYS A 192 9.12 33.66 0.68
C LYS A 192 9.70 32.86 1.84
N PHE A 193 10.17 31.64 1.57
CA PHE A 193 10.65 30.68 2.57
C PHE A 193 12.03 30.11 2.18
N PRO A 194 13.06 30.95 1.89
CA PRO A 194 14.34 30.53 1.32
C PRO A 194 15.14 29.54 2.19
N THR A 195 14.81 29.41 3.48
CA THR A 195 15.46 28.49 4.42
C THR A 195 14.75 27.14 4.58
N VAL A 196 13.63 26.91 3.88
CA VAL A 196 12.78 25.73 4.07
C VAL A 196 12.88 24.77 2.87
N LYS A 197 13.29 23.53 3.12
CA LYS A 197 13.33 22.45 2.12
C LYS A 197 11.89 22.12 1.65
N ARG A 198 11.65 22.20 0.33
CA ARG A 198 10.29 22.11 -0.26
C ARG A 198 10.07 20.86 -1.13
N TYR A 199 11.13 20.29 -1.72
CA TYR A 199 11.05 19.16 -2.66
C TYR A 199 10.14 19.44 -3.87
N GLY A 200 10.31 20.63 -4.46
CA GLY A 200 9.48 21.19 -5.54
C GLY A 200 9.39 20.34 -6.81
N ALA A 201 8.46 20.70 -7.69
CA ALA A 201 8.27 20.05 -8.99
C ALA A 201 9.23 20.56 -10.09
N GLU A 202 10.10 21.52 -9.77
CA GLU A 202 11.12 22.13 -10.65
C GLU A 202 11.86 21.08 -11.52
N GLY A 203 11.72 21.19 -12.84
CA GLY A 203 12.30 20.30 -13.84
C GLY A 203 11.54 18.98 -14.09
N ALA A 204 10.44 18.75 -13.38
CA ALA A 204 9.58 17.56 -13.47
C ALA A 204 8.08 17.91 -13.54
N GLU A 205 7.73 19.16 -13.86
CA GLU A 205 6.39 19.74 -13.74
C GLU A 205 5.34 18.99 -14.58
N SER A 206 5.76 18.34 -15.67
CA SER A 206 4.95 17.47 -16.53
C SER A 206 4.24 16.33 -15.78
N MET A 207 4.70 15.96 -14.57
CA MET A 207 3.96 15.09 -13.67
C MET A 207 2.54 15.57 -13.36
N LEU A 208 2.29 16.89 -13.35
CA LEU A 208 0.96 17.45 -13.11
C LEU A 208 0.05 17.30 -14.33
N ALA A 209 0.59 17.40 -15.55
CA ALA A 209 -0.15 17.10 -16.77
C ALA A 209 -0.60 15.63 -16.80
N PHE A 210 0.26 14.70 -16.36
CA PHE A 210 -0.11 13.30 -16.13
C PHE A 210 -1.24 13.16 -15.10
N PHE A 211 -1.20 13.87 -13.98
CA PHE A 211 -2.24 13.77 -12.95
C PHE A 211 -3.58 14.38 -13.39
N ASP A 212 -3.56 15.53 -14.04
CA ASP A 212 -4.74 16.21 -14.55
C ASP A 212 -5.45 15.35 -15.61
N GLU A 213 -4.69 14.77 -16.55
CA GLU A 213 -5.22 13.81 -17.52
C GLU A 213 -5.71 12.51 -16.84
N LEU A 214 -4.97 11.97 -15.87
CA LEU A 214 -5.37 10.76 -15.16
C LEU A 214 -6.68 10.94 -14.38
N PHE A 215 -6.89 12.10 -13.76
CA PHE A 215 -8.13 12.42 -13.05
C PHE A 215 -9.30 12.62 -14.02
N LEU A 216 -9.07 13.30 -15.15
CA LEU A 216 -10.04 13.46 -16.23
C LEU A 216 -10.47 12.10 -16.80
N GLN A 217 -9.53 11.25 -17.22
CA GLN A 217 -9.81 9.91 -17.75
C GLN A 217 -10.45 9.00 -16.70
N SER A 218 -10.04 9.07 -15.43
CA SER A 218 -10.72 8.34 -14.34
C SER A 218 -12.20 8.74 -14.22
N SER A 219 -12.52 10.02 -14.40
CA SER A 219 -13.90 10.52 -14.37
C SER A 219 -14.71 10.10 -15.61
N TYR A 220 -14.11 10.10 -16.80
CA TYR A 220 -14.71 9.51 -18.02
C TYR A 220 -15.00 8.01 -17.87
N CYS A 221 -14.12 7.25 -17.20
CA CYS A 221 -14.28 5.82 -16.93
C CYS A 221 -15.23 5.51 -15.75
N GLU A 222 -15.91 6.50 -15.17
CA GLU A 222 -16.81 6.35 -14.01
C GLU A 222 -16.14 5.77 -12.74
N ILE A 223 -14.81 5.91 -12.62
CA ILE A 223 -14.05 5.59 -11.40
C ILE A 223 -14.56 6.49 -10.27
N GLN A 224 -14.93 5.88 -9.16
CA GLN A 224 -15.55 6.57 -8.02
C GLN A 224 -14.50 7.05 -7.02
N GLU A 225 -13.38 6.33 -6.89
CA GLU A 225 -12.31 6.68 -5.95
C GLU A 225 -10.91 6.38 -6.48
N LEU A 226 -9.98 7.31 -6.24
CA LEU A 226 -8.56 7.16 -6.54
C LEU A 226 -7.75 7.27 -5.24
N VAL A 227 -7.04 6.20 -4.89
CA VAL A 227 -6.16 6.14 -3.72
C VAL A 227 -4.71 6.33 -4.16
N LEU A 228 -4.10 7.44 -3.73
CA LEU A 228 -2.78 7.89 -4.13
C LEU A 228 -1.74 7.72 -3.01
N GLY A 229 -0.65 7.00 -3.30
CA GLY A 229 0.57 6.97 -2.49
C GLY A 229 1.66 7.81 -3.15
N MET A 230 2.34 8.68 -2.41
CA MET A 230 3.31 9.62 -2.98
C MET A 230 4.43 9.98 -1.99
N PRO A 231 5.69 10.19 -2.43
CA PRO A 231 6.78 10.68 -1.61
C PRO A 231 6.72 12.22 -1.50
N HIS A 232 7.88 12.90 -1.54
CA HIS A 232 8.03 14.34 -1.36
C HIS A 232 8.05 15.14 -2.68
N ARG A 233 8.66 14.61 -3.75
CA ARG A 233 8.95 15.34 -5.00
C ARG A 233 7.66 15.80 -5.69
N GLY A 234 7.49 17.11 -5.87
CA GLY A 234 6.30 17.74 -6.46
C GLY A 234 5.00 17.58 -5.65
N ARG A 235 5.07 17.09 -4.40
CA ARG A 235 3.88 16.79 -3.58
C ARG A 235 3.10 18.05 -3.21
N LEU A 236 3.80 19.15 -2.94
CA LEU A 236 3.16 20.41 -2.53
C LEU A 236 2.34 21.01 -3.67
N ASN A 237 2.91 21.00 -4.88
CA ASN A 237 2.30 21.46 -6.13
C ASN A 237 1.02 20.66 -6.45
N LEU A 238 1.08 19.33 -6.37
CA LEU A 238 -0.09 18.47 -6.57
C LEU A 238 -1.15 18.66 -5.47
N LEU A 239 -0.72 18.94 -4.23
CA LEU A 239 -1.63 19.20 -3.11
C LEU A 239 -2.40 20.51 -3.28
N THR A 240 -1.72 21.64 -3.50
CA THR A 240 -2.37 22.96 -3.60
C THR A 240 -3.24 23.06 -4.84
N ASP A 241 -2.70 22.65 -5.99
CA ASP A 241 -3.33 22.93 -7.29
C ASP A 241 -4.39 21.88 -7.63
N SER A 242 -3.99 20.64 -7.91
CA SER A 242 -4.90 19.58 -8.37
C SER A 242 -5.79 19.01 -7.26
N LEU A 243 -5.30 18.94 -6.01
CA LEU A 243 -6.04 18.40 -4.85
C LEU A 243 -6.60 19.46 -3.90
N LYS A 244 -6.61 20.73 -4.34
CA LYS A 244 -7.31 21.87 -3.73
C LYS A 244 -7.01 22.06 -2.23
N PHE A 245 -5.80 21.71 -1.77
CA PHE A 245 -5.37 21.86 -0.39
C PHE A 245 -5.14 23.34 -0.06
N PRO A 246 -5.78 23.93 0.98
CA PRO A 246 -5.68 25.36 1.27
C PRO A 246 -4.23 25.81 1.48
N ALA A 247 -3.76 26.75 0.67
CA ALA A 247 -2.36 27.19 0.70
C ALA A 247 -2.04 27.95 2.00
N ALA A 248 -2.99 28.72 2.53
CA ALA A 248 -2.88 29.35 3.86
C ALA A 248 -2.57 28.33 4.97
N GLN A 249 -3.18 27.12 4.94
CA GLN A 249 -2.88 26.04 5.90
C GLN A 249 -1.61 25.24 5.60
N MET A 250 -1.04 25.38 4.40
CA MET A 250 0.29 24.89 4.09
C MET A 250 1.33 25.85 4.68
N PHE A 251 1.17 27.15 4.44
CA PHE A 251 2.04 28.22 4.94
C PHE A 251 2.06 28.28 6.47
N SER A 252 0.89 28.23 7.13
CA SER A 252 0.77 28.40 8.59
C SER A 252 1.56 27.37 9.42
N LYS A 253 1.85 26.20 8.85
CA LYS A 253 2.62 25.15 9.52
C LYS A 253 4.13 25.36 9.43
N ILE A 254 4.63 26.11 8.44
CA ILE A 254 6.04 26.40 8.07
C ILE A 254 6.91 25.14 7.79
N ASN A 255 6.56 23.98 8.31
CA ASN A 255 7.21 22.70 8.12
C ASN A 255 6.65 21.96 6.88
N PHE A 256 7.01 22.44 5.69
CA PHE A 256 6.61 21.82 4.42
C PHE A 256 7.07 20.36 4.26
N MET A 257 8.12 19.93 4.97
CA MET A 257 8.57 18.54 5.02
C MET A 257 7.58 17.58 5.72
N SER A 258 6.45 18.09 6.24
CA SER A 258 5.39 17.31 6.85
C SER A 258 4.62 16.46 5.82
N SER A 259 5.13 15.26 5.56
CA SER A 259 4.44 14.15 4.87
C SER A 259 3.17 13.64 5.58
N LYS A 260 2.75 14.33 6.65
CA LYS A 260 1.43 14.20 7.30
C LYS A 260 0.33 14.95 6.54
N ASN A 261 0.68 15.86 5.61
CA ASN A 261 -0.28 16.56 4.77
C ASN A 261 -0.88 15.57 3.75
N ALA A 262 -2.08 15.12 4.05
CA ALA A 262 -2.97 14.35 3.19
C ALA A 262 -4.10 15.24 2.69
N SER A 263 -4.66 14.92 1.52
CA SER A 263 -5.92 15.50 1.03
C SER A 263 -6.90 14.38 0.68
N SER A 264 -8.18 14.64 0.86
CA SER A 264 -9.30 13.75 0.56
C SER A 264 -10.42 14.67 0.05
N VAL A 265 -10.64 14.66 -1.27
CA VAL A 265 -11.35 15.70 -1.99
C VAL A 265 -12.15 15.12 -3.14
N ASP A 266 -13.33 15.67 -3.38
CA ASP A 266 -14.15 15.34 -4.55
C ASP A 266 -13.78 16.27 -5.71
N LEU A 267 -13.33 15.69 -6.83
CA LEU A 267 -13.00 16.42 -8.05
C LEU A 267 -14.13 16.25 -9.07
N ASP A 268 -14.77 17.38 -9.42
CA ASP A 268 -15.79 17.43 -10.47
C ASP A 268 -15.15 17.84 -11.81
N PHE A 269 -15.43 17.07 -12.85
CA PHE A 269 -15.02 17.27 -14.25
C PHE A 269 -16.23 17.41 -15.19
N GLY A 270 -17.45 17.59 -14.65
CA GLY A 270 -18.69 17.73 -15.45
C GLY A 270 -19.32 16.39 -15.89
N HIS A 271 -18.93 15.28 -15.25
CA HIS A 271 -19.42 13.94 -15.57
C HIS A 271 -20.45 13.44 -14.53
N LYS A 272 -20.95 12.19 -14.70
CA LYS A 272 -22.09 11.65 -13.93
C LYS A 272 -21.90 11.66 -12.40
N SER A 273 -20.66 11.61 -11.94
CA SER A 273 -20.28 11.63 -10.52
C SER A 273 -18.88 12.23 -10.37
N PRO A 274 -18.60 12.97 -9.28
CA PRO A 274 -17.25 13.44 -8.99
C PRO A 274 -16.32 12.27 -8.64
N LEU A 275 -15.04 12.43 -8.96
CA LEU A 275 -13.97 11.50 -8.62
C LEU A 275 -13.47 11.79 -7.19
N HIS A 276 -13.62 10.86 -6.26
CA HIS A 276 -13.06 11.02 -4.91
C HIS A 276 -11.56 10.71 -4.89
N VAL A 277 -10.70 11.72 -4.78
CA VAL A 277 -9.24 11.50 -4.69
C VAL A 277 -8.79 11.60 -3.24
N THR A 278 -8.12 10.55 -2.73
CA THR A 278 -7.39 10.61 -1.45
C THR A 278 -5.90 10.33 -1.62
N MET A 279 -5.08 11.34 -1.34
CA MET A 279 -3.64 11.17 -1.12
C MET A 279 -3.38 10.72 0.32
N LEU A 280 -2.71 9.58 0.50
CA LEU A 280 -2.29 9.12 1.83
C LEU A 280 -1.18 10.00 2.42
N PRO A 281 -1.13 10.17 3.76
CA PRO A 281 0.09 10.56 4.44
C PRO A 281 1.13 9.42 4.34
N ASN A 282 2.39 9.75 4.57
CA ASN A 282 3.51 8.80 4.49
C ASN A 282 4.59 9.14 5.54
N PRO A 283 5.55 8.24 5.80
CA PRO A 283 6.76 8.60 6.55
C PRO A 283 7.83 9.14 5.60
N SER A 284 8.93 9.67 6.15
CA SER A 284 10.13 9.98 5.35
C SER A 284 10.87 8.74 4.83
N HIS A 285 10.50 7.54 5.34
CA HIS A 285 10.93 6.26 4.77
C HIS A 285 10.20 6.07 3.43
N LEU A 286 10.94 6.23 2.33
CA LEU A 286 10.42 6.11 0.97
C LEU A 286 9.86 4.70 0.72
N GLU A 287 8.91 4.59 -0.21
CA GLU A 287 8.20 3.37 -0.61
C GLU A 287 7.36 2.68 0.50
N ALA A 288 7.51 3.06 1.78
CA ALA A 288 6.76 2.48 2.90
C ALA A 288 5.25 2.79 2.90
N VAL A 289 4.79 3.74 2.06
CA VAL A 289 3.36 4.02 1.83
C VAL A 289 2.73 3.10 0.80
N ASN A 290 3.53 2.43 -0.04
CA ASN A 290 3.06 1.75 -1.25
C ASN A 290 2.05 0.62 -0.92
N PRO A 291 2.39 -0.40 -0.10
CA PRO A 291 1.42 -1.43 0.29
C PRO A 291 0.27 -0.88 1.17
N VAL A 292 0.43 0.28 1.81
CA VAL A 292 -0.65 0.95 2.55
C VAL A 292 -1.65 1.59 1.59
N SER A 293 -1.17 2.14 0.47
CA SER A 293 -1.99 2.68 -0.63
C SER A 293 -2.83 1.58 -1.25
N THR A 294 -2.20 0.49 -1.67
CA THR A 294 -2.88 -0.68 -2.24
C THR A 294 -3.81 -1.35 -1.23
N GLY A 295 -3.40 -1.46 0.03
CA GLY A 295 -4.25 -1.96 1.12
C GLY A 295 -5.48 -1.10 1.39
N LYS A 296 -5.37 0.24 1.32
CA LYS A 296 -6.53 1.13 1.38
C LYS A 296 -7.42 0.94 0.15
N ALA A 297 -6.87 0.96 -1.07
CA ALA A 297 -7.64 0.76 -2.30
C ALA A 297 -8.47 -0.53 -2.21
N ARG A 298 -7.85 -1.65 -1.80
CA ARG A 298 -8.50 -2.94 -1.56
C ARG A 298 -9.65 -2.86 -0.53
N GLY A 299 -9.46 -2.12 0.56
CA GLY A 299 -10.52 -1.89 1.56
C GLY A 299 -11.67 -1.01 1.05
N ARG A 300 -11.41 -0.12 0.09
CA ARG A 300 -12.42 0.72 -0.56
C ARG A 300 -13.18 -0.04 -1.64
N GLN A 301 -12.52 -0.96 -2.35
CA GLN A 301 -13.15 -1.95 -3.23
C GLN A 301 -14.15 -2.83 -2.48
N LEU A 302 -13.81 -3.28 -1.27
CA LEU A 302 -14.78 -3.94 -0.37
C LEU A 302 -15.95 -3.03 -0.02
N THR A 303 -15.68 -1.77 0.35
CA THR A 303 -16.71 -0.82 0.79
C THR A 303 -17.68 -0.43 -0.33
N LEU A 304 -17.19 -0.25 -1.57
CA LEU A 304 -17.98 0.15 -2.74
C LEU A 304 -18.53 -1.04 -3.56
N LYS A 305 -18.35 -2.28 -3.07
CA LYS A 305 -18.71 -3.52 -3.77
C LYS A 305 -18.15 -3.58 -5.19
N ASP A 306 -16.83 -3.46 -5.30
CA ASP A 306 -16.07 -3.50 -6.55
C ASP A 306 -15.61 -4.94 -6.87
N GLY A 307 -15.60 -5.31 -8.16
CA GLY A 307 -15.19 -6.60 -8.69
C GLY A 307 -15.53 -7.83 -7.85
N CYS A 308 -14.50 -8.43 -7.23
CA CYS A 308 -14.64 -9.66 -6.43
C CYS A 308 -15.50 -9.51 -5.15
N TYR A 309 -15.79 -8.28 -4.73
CA TYR A 309 -16.72 -7.95 -3.64
C TYR A 309 -18.10 -7.50 -4.14
N SER A 310 -18.33 -7.44 -5.46
CA SER A 310 -19.62 -7.12 -6.05
C SER A 310 -20.61 -8.28 -5.95
N ASP A 311 -21.87 -7.97 -5.60
CA ASP A 311 -22.98 -8.93 -5.65
C ASP A 311 -23.21 -9.43 -7.10
N SER A 312 -22.81 -8.64 -8.10
CA SER A 312 -22.82 -9.03 -9.51
C SER A 312 -21.56 -9.84 -9.86
N LYS A 313 -21.76 -10.90 -10.65
CA LYS A 313 -20.66 -11.72 -11.22
C LYS A 313 -19.92 -11.04 -12.38
N ALA A 314 -20.41 -9.91 -12.90
CA ALA A 314 -20.01 -9.39 -14.21
C ALA A 314 -18.73 -8.52 -14.22
N GLY A 315 -18.48 -7.71 -13.18
CA GLY A 315 -17.35 -6.78 -13.16
C GLY A 315 -16.01 -7.43 -12.81
N PRO A 316 -14.90 -7.08 -13.48
CA PRO A 316 -13.55 -7.29 -12.97
C PRO A 316 -13.29 -6.39 -11.75
N ILE A 317 -12.09 -6.48 -11.18
CA ILE A 317 -11.69 -5.66 -10.02
C ILE A 317 -10.94 -4.43 -10.51
N GLY A 318 -11.28 -3.25 -9.97
CA GLY A 318 -10.77 -1.95 -10.44
C GLY A 318 -11.83 -1.06 -11.08
N ASP A 319 -13.03 -1.57 -11.40
CA ASP A 319 -14.12 -0.84 -12.06
C ASP A 319 -14.54 0.44 -11.31
N LYS A 320 -14.28 0.54 -10.01
CA LYS A 320 -14.69 1.70 -9.17
C LYS A 320 -13.57 2.35 -8.42
N VAL A 321 -12.48 1.63 -8.14
CA VAL A 321 -11.39 2.11 -7.28
C VAL A 321 -10.05 1.88 -7.93
N LEU A 322 -9.39 2.98 -8.28
CA LEU A 322 -8.06 2.99 -8.86
C LEU A 322 -6.99 3.20 -7.77
N ASN A 323 -5.86 2.48 -7.89
CA ASN A 323 -4.68 2.73 -7.06
C ASN A 323 -3.56 3.34 -7.90
N VAL A 324 -2.96 4.41 -7.38
CA VAL A 324 -1.87 5.15 -8.02
C VAL A 324 -0.74 5.30 -7.00
N ILE A 325 0.50 5.06 -7.45
CA ILE A 325 1.68 5.19 -6.62
C ILE A 325 2.76 5.96 -7.37
N VAL A 326 3.29 7.00 -6.74
CA VAL A 326 4.41 7.80 -7.24
C VAL A 326 5.71 7.33 -6.57
N HIS A 327 6.80 7.34 -7.31
CA HIS A 327 8.12 6.94 -6.86
C HIS A 327 9.20 7.94 -7.28
N GLY A 328 10.35 7.93 -6.59
CA GLY A 328 11.60 8.39 -7.18
C GLY A 328 12.32 7.21 -7.85
N ASP A 329 13.04 7.47 -8.95
CA ASP A 329 13.91 6.51 -9.66
C ASP A 329 14.71 5.58 -8.73
N ALA A 330 15.35 6.20 -7.76
CA ALA A 330 16.37 5.61 -6.92
C ALA A 330 15.82 5.05 -5.59
N SER A 331 14.55 5.30 -5.28
CA SER A 331 13.84 4.61 -4.21
C SER A 331 13.03 3.43 -4.74
N PHE A 332 12.44 3.56 -5.93
CA PHE A 332 11.79 2.47 -6.67
C PHE A 332 12.73 1.27 -6.85
N SER A 333 13.92 1.51 -7.39
CA SER A 333 14.92 0.48 -7.69
C SER A 333 15.62 -0.11 -6.46
N ALA A 334 15.64 0.59 -5.32
CA ALA A 334 16.52 0.26 -4.19
C ALA A 334 15.81 -0.02 -2.86
N GLN A 335 14.47 -0.03 -2.79
CA GLN A 335 13.71 -0.41 -1.59
C GLN A 335 12.99 -1.75 -1.81
N GLY A 336 13.36 -2.79 -1.06
CA GLY A 336 12.82 -4.14 -1.23
C GLY A 336 11.28 -4.24 -1.13
N ILE A 337 10.65 -3.33 -0.40
CA ILE A 337 9.18 -3.26 -0.26
C ILE A 337 8.45 -2.98 -1.59
N VAL A 338 9.13 -2.43 -2.59
CA VAL A 338 8.60 -2.29 -3.96
C VAL A 338 8.49 -3.66 -4.63
N ALA A 339 9.55 -4.48 -4.55
CA ALA A 339 9.54 -5.84 -5.06
C ALA A 339 8.55 -6.75 -4.29
N GLU A 340 8.43 -6.57 -2.97
CA GLU A 340 7.40 -7.24 -2.17
C GLU A 340 5.98 -6.87 -2.67
N LEU A 341 5.70 -5.60 -2.94
CA LEU A 341 4.39 -5.17 -3.47
C LEU A 341 4.13 -5.73 -4.88
N LEU A 342 5.12 -5.74 -5.76
CA LEU A 342 4.98 -6.33 -7.10
C LEU A 342 4.67 -7.84 -7.02
N CYS A 343 5.23 -8.57 -6.04
CA CYS A 343 4.88 -9.96 -5.78
C CYS A 343 3.43 -10.15 -5.26
N LEU A 344 2.80 -9.10 -4.71
CA LEU A 344 1.41 -9.11 -4.25
C LEU A 344 0.41 -8.63 -5.32
N ALA A 345 0.86 -7.92 -6.36
CA ALA A 345 0.00 -7.21 -7.32
C ALA A 345 -1.06 -8.10 -8.00
N ASN A 346 -0.69 -9.34 -8.34
CA ASN A 346 -1.58 -10.33 -8.96
C ASN A 346 -2.01 -11.47 -8.00
N LEU A 347 -1.66 -11.37 -6.72
CA LEU A 347 -1.95 -12.41 -5.73
C LEU A 347 -3.42 -12.31 -5.25
N PRO A 348 -4.18 -13.43 -5.16
CA PRO A 348 -5.54 -13.44 -4.64
C PRO A 348 -5.68 -12.69 -3.31
N HIS A 349 -6.79 -11.99 -3.13
CA HIS A 349 -7.12 -11.13 -1.98
C HIS A 349 -6.25 -9.86 -1.81
N PHE A 350 -5.06 -9.79 -2.43
CA PHE A 350 -4.20 -8.59 -2.44
C PHE A 350 -4.47 -7.70 -3.64
N SER A 351 -4.58 -8.31 -4.82
CA SER A 351 -4.75 -7.59 -6.08
C SER A 351 -5.91 -6.60 -6.02
N VAL A 352 -5.69 -5.43 -6.60
CA VAL A 352 -6.67 -4.35 -6.74
C VAL A 352 -7.05 -4.08 -8.20
N GLY A 353 -6.70 -4.98 -9.13
CA GLY A 353 -6.96 -4.81 -10.57
C GLY A 353 -5.82 -4.20 -11.37
N GLY A 354 -4.64 -4.04 -10.76
CA GLY A 354 -3.53 -3.27 -11.31
C GLY A 354 -3.29 -2.00 -10.51
N THR A 355 -2.18 -1.33 -10.76
CA THR A 355 -1.81 -0.09 -10.05
C THR A 355 -0.99 0.76 -11.01
N ILE A 356 -1.31 2.04 -11.10
CA ILE A 356 -0.57 2.95 -11.99
C ILE A 356 0.65 3.48 -11.23
N HIS A 357 1.82 3.19 -11.77
CA HIS A 357 3.11 3.55 -11.18
C HIS A 357 3.74 4.73 -11.95
N LEU A 358 3.82 5.90 -11.32
CA LEU A 358 4.54 7.06 -11.84
C LEU A 358 5.93 7.13 -11.21
N ILE A 359 6.98 6.88 -11.99
CA ILE A 359 8.36 7.09 -11.54
C ILE A 359 8.79 8.49 -11.98
N VAL A 360 8.97 9.41 -11.02
CA VAL A 360 9.52 10.74 -11.29
C VAL A 360 11.03 10.59 -11.45
N ASN A 361 11.45 10.23 -12.66
CA ASN A 361 12.84 9.96 -12.99
C ASN A 361 13.60 11.25 -13.33
N ASN A 362 14.08 11.92 -12.30
CA ASN A 362 14.99 13.07 -12.41
C ASN A 362 16.47 12.66 -12.61
N GLN A 363 16.75 11.38 -12.91
CA GLN A 363 18.09 10.81 -13.16
C GLN A 363 19.12 11.02 -12.04
N LEU A 364 18.70 11.38 -10.82
CA LEU A 364 19.59 11.84 -9.76
C LEU A 364 19.03 11.53 -8.37
N GLY A 365 19.77 10.69 -7.66
CA GLY A 365 19.55 10.44 -6.26
C GLY A 365 20.60 11.03 -5.32
N PHE A 366 20.28 12.17 -4.70
CA PHE A 366 21.07 12.96 -3.75
C PHE A 366 22.35 13.52 -4.36
N THR A 367 23.43 12.75 -4.29
CA THR A 367 24.73 13.04 -4.90
C THR A 367 25.21 11.87 -5.74
N THR A 368 24.30 10.95 -6.06
CA THR A 368 24.56 9.69 -6.74
C THR A 368 23.70 9.64 -8.01
N PRO A 369 24.29 9.48 -9.22
CA PRO A 369 23.56 9.56 -10.49
C PRO A 369 22.57 8.40 -10.65
N GLY A 370 21.61 8.52 -11.56
CA GLY A 370 20.52 7.55 -11.77
C GLY A 370 20.97 6.11 -12.05
N GLU A 371 22.18 5.93 -12.61
CA GLU A 371 22.81 4.60 -12.74
C GLU A 371 23.14 3.91 -11.39
N ARG A 372 23.05 4.62 -10.25
CA ARG A 372 23.45 4.15 -8.89
C ARG A 372 22.67 4.78 -7.69
N GLY A 373 21.65 5.62 -7.91
CA GLY A 373 21.23 6.74 -7.00
C GLY A 373 20.58 6.46 -5.63
N ARG A 374 20.31 7.54 -4.82
CA ARG A 374 19.18 7.73 -3.83
C ARG A 374 18.84 9.21 -3.45
N GLY A 375 17.69 9.79 -3.92
CA GLY A 375 17.04 11.15 -3.81
C GLY A 375 17.62 12.46 -3.16
N HIS A 376 17.60 13.62 -3.87
CA HIS A 376 18.16 14.98 -3.55
C HIS A 376 17.19 16.06 -2.98
N ASN A 377 17.70 17.20 -2.49
CA ASN A 377 16.92 18.37 -2.02
C ASN A 377 17.62 19.75 -2.22
N GLU A 378 16.85 20.83 -2.15
CA GLU A 378 17.17 22.17 -2.70
C GLU A 378 18.07 23.07 -1.82
N ILE A 379 18.70 22.55 -0.76
CA ILE A 379 19.66 23.30 0.10
C ILE A 379 21.08 22.71 0.04
N ASP A 380 21.24 21.52 -0.55
CA ASP A 380 22.56 20.96 -0.83
C ASP A 380 23.00 21.42 -2.24
N ASP A 381 24.31 21.64 -2.45
CA ASP A 381 24.86 22.00 -3.77
C ASP A 381 25.25 20.72 -4.54
N PRO A 382 24.53 20.36 -5.61
CA PRO A 382 24.80 19.15 -6.39
C PRO A 382 25.94 19.32 -7.41
N SER A 383 26.41 20.55 -7.68
CA SER A 383 27.50 20.80 -8.63
C SER A 383 28.81 20.15 -8.18
N PHE A 384 29.00 19.95 -6.87
CA PHE A 384 30.12 19.22 -6.29
C PHE A 384 30.20 17.74 -6.72
N THR A 385 29.09 17.11 -7.14
CA THR A 385 29.05 15.69 -7.48
C THR A 385 28.51 15.39 -8.88
N GLN A 386 27.70 16.27 -9.47
CA GLN A 386 27.17 16.14 -10.84
C GLN A 386 27.35 17.43 -11.69
N PRO A 387 28.57 18.00 -11.78
CA PRO A 387 28.80 19.30 -12.42
C PRO A 387 28.36 19.36 -13.88
N THR A 388 28.60 18.30 -14.67
CA THR A 388 28.24 18.24 -16.09
C THR A 388 26.73 18.05 -16.33
N MET A 389 25.98 17.56 -15.34
CA MET A 389 24.52 17.48 -15.40
C MET A 389 23.92 18.85 -15.07
N TYR A 390 24.40 19.51 -14.02
CA TYR A 390 23.90 20.82 -13.61
C TYR A 390 24.27 21.93 -14.61
N GLN A 391 25.47 21.89 -15.19
CA GLN A 391 25.82 22.76 -16.32
C GLN A 391 24.84 22.59 -17.52
N LYS A 392 24.31 21.38 -17.76
CA LYS A 392 23.27 21.18 -18.79
C LYS A 392 21.91 21.73 -18.36
N ILE A 393 21.53 21.57 -17.10
CA ILE A 393 20.28 22.10 -16.53
C ILE A 393 20.28 23.64 -16.57
N GLU A 394 21.38 24.29 -16.21
CA GLU A 394 21.55 25.75 -16.21
C GLU A 394 21.53 26.37 -17.63
N ASN A 395 21.82 25.60 -18.68
CA ASN A 395 21.88 26.05 -20.07
C ASN A 395 20.63 25.67 -20.90
N ARG A 396 19.51 25.29 -20.26
CA ARG A 396 18.23 24.99 -20.92
C ARG A 396 17.08 25.77 -20.30
N GLY A 397 16.00 25.95 -21.07
CA GLY A 397 14.72 26.40 -20.53
C GLY A 397 14.10 25.37 -19.57
N THR A 398 13.19 25.85 -18.73
CA THR A 398 12.34 25.02 -17.87
C THR A 398 11.36 24.19 -18.72
N VAL A 399 10.71 23.17 -18.16
CA VAL A 399 9.66 22.44 -18.91
C VAL A 399 8.44 23.33 -19.20
N PRO A 400 7.94 24.14 -18.24
CA PRO A 400 6.81 25.05 -18.49
C PRO A 400 7.08 26.11 -19.56
N ASP A 401 8.24 26.77 -19.52
CA ASP A 401 8.55 27.88 -20.43
C ASP A 401 8.74 27.38 -21.87
N LEU A 402 9.49 26.28 -22.07
CA LEU A 402 9.68 25.67 -23.40
C LEU A 402 8.36 25.20 -24.03
N TYR A 403 7.41 24.73 -23.21
CA TYR A 403 6.09 24.34 -23.68
C TYR A 403 5.21 25.57 -24.00
N ALA A 404 5.26 26.61 -23.15
CA ALA A 404 4.60 27.89 -23.40
C ALA A 404 5.07 28.56 -24.70
N GLU A 405 6.38 28.69 -24.90
CA GLU A 405 7.02 29.20 -26.12
C GLU A 405 6.55 28.44 -27.37
N SER A 406 6.41 27.11 -27.28
CA SER A 406 5.91 26.27 -28.37
C SER A 406 4.45 26.59 -28.75
N LEU A 407 3.56 26.79 -27.76
CA LEU A 407 2.16 27.15 -28.03
C LEU A 407 2.03 28.58 -28.60
N VAL A 408 2.82 29.54 -28.10
CA VAL A 408 2.86 30.91 -28.63
C VAL A 408 3.40 30.92 -30.07
N THR A 409 4.49 30.20 -30.34
CA THR A 409 5.07 30.06 -31.69
C THR A 409 4.10 29.41 -32.68
N ARG A 410 3.24 28.50 -32.21
CA ARG A 410 2.17 27.86 -32.99
C ARG A 410 0.89 28.70 -33.09
N GLY A 411 0.85 29.89 -32.49
CA GLY A 411 -0.30 30.81 -32.54
C GLY A 411 -1.52 30.32 -31.76
N LEU A 412 -1.34 29.44 -30.76
CA LEU A 412 -2.42 28.80 -30.00
C LEU A 412 -2.82 29.57 -28.74
N VAL A 413 -1.96 30.48 -28.27
CA VAL A 413 -2.14 31.34 -27.09
C VAL A 413 -1.20 32.55 -27.20
N THR A 414 -1.46 33.64 -26.46
CA THR A 414 -0.56 34.80 -26.42
C THR A 414 0.36 34.77 -25.20
N GLU A 415 1.54 35.39 -25.32
CA GLU A 415 2.48 35.60 -24.22
C GLU A 415 1.85 36.41 -23.07
N ASP A 416 1.03 37.43 -23.40
CA ASP A 416 0.27 38.22 -22.43
C ASP A 416 -0.66 37.35 -21.56
N GLU A 417 -1.34 36.35 -22.15
CA GLU A 417 -2.28 35.49 -21.43
C GLU A 417 -1.57 34.58 -20.41
N LEU A 418 -0.44 33.98 -20.80
CA LEU A 418 0.37 33.11 -19.94
C LEU A 418 1.11 33.92 -18.85
N THR A 419 1.58 35.11 -19.19
CA THR A 419 2.17 36.07 -18.24
C THR A 419 1.13 36.54 -17.22
N LYS A 420 -0.13 36.76 -17.65
CA LYS A 420 -1.23 37.11 -16.75
C LYS A 420 -1.58 35.96 -15.80
N GLU A 421 -1.74 34.73 -16.30
CA GLU A 421 -2.00 33.54 -15.46
C GLU A 421 -0.96 33.43 -14.32
N THR A 422 0.32 33.54 -14.67
CA THR A 422 1.47 33.49 -13.74
C THR A 422 1.40 34.62 -12.70
N SER A 423 0.99 35.81 -13.13
CA SER A 423 0.86 37.00 -12.27
C SER A 423 -0.32 36.90 -11.30
N ASP A 424 -1.49 36.51 -11.80
CA ASP A 424 -2.72 36.36 -11.02
C ASP A 424 -2.57 35.26 -9.96
N TYR A 425 -1.96 34.13 -10.32
CA TYR A 425 -1.65 33.06 -9.37
C TYR A 425 -0.63 33.51 -8.31
N THR A 426 0.38 34.29 -8.70
CA THR A 426 1.32 34.90 -7.75
C THR A 426 0.63 35.86 -6.78
N LEU A 427 -0.38 36.61 -7.24
CA LEU A 427 -1.19 37.46 -6.36
C LEU A 427 -2.01 36.61 -5.36
N PHE A 428 -2.69 35.58 -5.83
CA PHE A 428 -3.42 34.62 -4.99
C PHE A 428 -2.54 34.03 -3.86
N LEU A 429 -1.33 33.55 -4.19
CA LEU A 429 -0.40 33.02 -3.18
C LEU A 429 0.02 34.08 -2.15
N ASN A 430 0.15 35.36 -2.55
CA ASN A 430 0.40 36.46 -1.62
C ASN A 430 -0.80 36.77 -0.71
N GLU A 431 -2.03 36.41 -1.10
CA GLU A 431 -3.24 36.60 -0.28
C GLU A 431 -3.49 35.44 0.67
N GLU A 432 -3.29 34.20 0.22
CA GLU A 432 -3.25 33.02 1.07
C GLU A 432 -2.17 33.13 2.16
N LEU A 433 -1.01 33.71 1.84
CA LEU A 433 0.06 33.95 2.82
C LEU A 433 -0.36 34.96 3.90
N LYS A 434 -1.09 36.04 3.56
CA LYS A 434 -1.62 37.00 4.55
C LYS A 434 -2.64 36.36 5.50
N GLN A 435 -3.39 35.38 5.01
CA GLN A 435 -4.41 34.65 5.79
C GLN A 435 -3.82 33.48 6.60
N SER A 436 -2.52 33.18 6.47
CA SER A 436 -1.93 31.98 7.07
C SER A 436 -1.86 32.01 8.60
N ASP A 437 -1.67 33.18 9.23
CA ASP A 437 -1.67 33.29 10.69
C ASP A 437 -3.04 32.97 11.32
N ASP A 438 -4.14 33.27 10.62
CA ASP A 438 -5.52 32.97 11.04
C ASP A 438 -6.01 31.59 10.55
N ALA A 439 -5.18 30.83 9.82
CA ALA A 439 -5.60 29.61 9.12
C ALA A 439 -5.85 28.42 10.06
N VAL A 440 -7.07 28.33 10.58
CA VAL A 440 -7.58 27.20 11.38
C VAL A 440 -7.26 25.87 10.66
N PRO A 441 -6.56 24.92 11.31
CA PRO A 441 -6.26 23.63 10.70
C PRO A 441 -7.53 22.84 10.35
N LEU A 442 -7.58 22.29 9.13
CA LEU A 442 -8.61 21.34 8.70
C LEU A 442 -8.72 20.20 9.72
N THR A 443 -9.83 20.18 10.47
CA THR A 443 -10.16 19.19 11.51
C THR A 443 -10.59 17.87 10.89
N THR A 444 -9.60 17.22 10.29
CA THR A 444 -9.73 16.02 9.48
C THR A 444 -10.33 14.85 10.29
N HIS A 445 -11.56 14.50 9.92
CA HIS A 445 -12.29 13.25 10.23
C HIS A 445 -13.02 13.09 11.58
N LEU A 446 -13.02 14.06 12.51
CA LEU A 446 -13.81 13.96 13.75
C LEU A 446 -15.13 14.77 13.78
N GLY A 447 -15.26 15.85 12.99
CA GLY A 447 -16.40 16.78 13.12
C GLY A 447 -17.78 16.29 12.65
N GLY A 448 -17.84 15.35 11.70
CA GLY A 448 -19.10 14.98 11.02
C GLY A 448 -19.48 13.49 11.05
N HIS A 449 -18.51 12.59 10.89
CA HIS A 449 -18.80 11.19 10.52
C HIS A 449 -19.36 10.30 11.64
N TRP A 450 -19.36 10.76 12.89
CA TRP A 450 -19.76 9.96 14.06
C TRP A 450 -21.26 10.00 14.36
N LYS A 451 -22.02 10.90 13.72
CA LYS A 451 -23.43 11.13 14.01
C LYS A 451 -24.32 10.09 13.30
N GLY A 452 -24.58 8.97 14.00
CA GLY A 452 -25.39 7.86 13.49
C GLY A 452 -24.63 6.54 13.31
N LEU A 453 -23.36 6.47 13.72
CA LEU A 453 -22.63 5.20 13.73
C LEU A 453 -23.19 4.26 14.81
N VAL A 454 -23.66 3.10 14.37
CA VAL A 454 -23.93 1.93 15.21
C VAL A 454 -22.75 0.95 15.15
N GLN A 455 -22.59 0.14 16.19
CA GLN A 455 -21.64 -0.98 16.21
C GLN A 455 -21.91 -1.89 14.99
N ALA A 456 -20.92 -2.03 14.10
CA ALA A 456 -21.19 -2.61 12.78
C ALA A 456 -21.31 -4.14 12.81
N SER A 457 -21.90 -4.68 11.74
CA SER A 457 -21.93 -6.12 11.46
C SER A 457 -20.64 -6.52 10.72
N TYR A 458 -19.49 -6.40 11.38
CA TYR A 458 -18.17 -6.36 10.73
C TYR A 458 -17.81 -7.61 9.90
N HIS A 459 -17.32 -7.38 8.67
CA HIS A 459 -16.43 -8.33 7.98
C HIS A 459 -15.14 -8.54 8.80
N VAL A 460 -14.45 -9.66 8.56
CA VAL A 460 -13.18 -9.99 9.22
C VAL A 460 -12.14 -10.32 8.15
N ARG A 461 -10.90 -9.87 8.33
CA ARG A 461 -9.77 -10.25 7.48
C ARG A 461 -8.62 -10.76 8.35
N PHE A 462 -8.30 -12.04 8.26
CA PHE A 462 -7.11 -12.60 8.90
C PHE A 462 -5.94 -12.49 7.93
N SER A 463 -4.81 -11.94 8.38
CA SER A 463 -3.65 -11.71 7.51
C SER A 463 -2.33 -12.13 8.18
N GLY A 464 -1.85 -13.36 7.91
CA GLY A 464 -0.51 -13.85 8.26
C GLY A 464 -0.14 -15.16 7.53
N GLN A 465 1.13 -15.55 7.53
CA GLN A 465 1.56 -16.80 6.86
C GLN A 465 0.81 -18.04 7.44
N ASP A 466 0.43 -18.97 6.55
CA ASP A 466 -0.36 -20.19 6.87
C ASP A 466 -1.72 -19.97 7.57
N VAL A 467 -2.26 -18.75 7.73
CA VAL A 467 -3.37 -18.52 8.70
C VAL A 467 -4.66 -19.29 8.46
N GLY A 468 -4.95 -19.79 7.25
CA GLY A 468 -6.11 -20.65 6.99
C GLY A 468 -6.10 -21.94 7.82
N ARG A 469 -4.97 -22.65 7.83
CA ARG A 469 -4.68 -23.80 8.72
C ARG A 469 -4.31 -23.31 10.14
N GLY A 470 -3.58 -22.20 10.18
CA GLY A 470 -2.74 -21.78 11.30
C GLY A 470 -1.40 -22.52 11.30
N THR A 471 -0.32 -21.80 11.65
CA THR A 471 1.05 -22.34 11.69
C THR A 471 1.11 -23.65 12.48
N PHE A 472 0.63 -23.63 13.72
CA PHE A 472 0.53 -24.79 14.63
C PHE A 472 -0.69 -25.69 14.37
N SER A 473 -1.28 -25.65 13.17
CA SER A 473 -2.41 -26.49 12.73
C SER A 473 -3.63 -26.51 13.67
N HIS A 474 -3.97 -25.35 14.23
CA HIS A 474 -4.99 -25.18 15.27
C HIS A 474 -6.25 -24.43 14.83
N ARG A 475 -6.25 -23.78 13.65
CA ARG A 475 -7.31 -22.83 13.29
C ARG A 475 -8.34 -23.39 12.33
N HIS A 476 -7.89 -24.00 11.22
CA HIS A 476 -8.75 -24.60 10.18
C HIS A 476 -9.95 -23.73 9.77
N ALA A 477 -9.74 -22.41 9.69
CA ALA A 477 -10.75 -21.46 9.17
C ALA A 477 -10.96 -21.64 7.66
N MET A 478 -9.99 -22.29 7.00
CA MET A 478 -10.00 -22.72 5.62
C MET A 478 -9.87 -24.25 5.60
N LEU A 479 -10.81 -24.93 4.96
CA LEU A 479 -10.78 -26.37 4.68
C LEU A 479 -10.41 -26.58 3.21
N VAL A 480 -9.82 -27.74 2.89
CA VAL A 480 -9.43 -28.12 1.53
C VAL A 480 -9.94 -29.54 1.25
N ASP A 481 -10.75 -29.70 0.20
CA ASP A 481 -11.25 -31.02 -0.22
C ASP A 481 -10.09 -31.89 -0.71
N GLN A 482 -9.99 -33.12 -0.18
CA GLN A 482 -8.86 -34.03 -0.46
C GLN A 482 -8.96 -34.76 -1.81
N SER A 483 -10.00 -34.47 -2.61
CA SER A 483 -10.24 -35.06 -3.93
C SER A 483 -10.24 -34.03 -5.07
N THR A 484 -10.51 -32.75 -4.79
CA THR A 484 -10.53 -31.66 -5.78
C THR A 484 -9.54 -30.53 -5.50
N ASP A 485 -8.81 -30.57 -4.36
CA ASP A 485 -8.03 -29.45 -3.81
C ASP A 485 -8.87 -28.17 -3.57
N GLU A 486 -10.21 -28.27 -3.54
CA GLU A 486 -11.09 -27.10 -3.49
C GLU A 486 -11.21 -26.49 -2.08
N MET A 487 -11.13 -25.17 -2.01
CA MET A 487 -11.19 -24.39 -0.78
C MET A 487 -12.62 -24.15 -0.28
N PHE A 488 -12.88 -24.44 0.99
CA PHE A 488 -14.12 -24.07 1.67
C PHE A 488 -13.85 -23.26 2.94
N VAL A 489 -14.66 -22.22 3.20
CA VAL A 489 -14.56 -21.34 4.38
C VAL A 489 -15.88 -21.38 5.15
N PRO A 490 -16.04 -22.26 6.16
CA PRO A 490 -17.33 -22.50 6.84
C PRO A 490 -17.95 -21.25 7.49
N LEU A 491 -17.10 -20.29 7.90
CA LEU A 491 -17.56 -19.04 8.52
C LEU A 491 -18.23 -18.07 7.53
N ASN A 492 -18.21 -18.36 6.22
CA ASN A 492 -18.91 -17.61 5.19
C ASN A 492 -20.28 -18.21 4.82
N THR A 493 -20.69 -19.29 5.48
CA THR A 493 -21.94 -20.03 5.19
C THR A 493 -22.76 -20.32 6.45
N ILE A 494 -22.82 -19.37 7.39
CA ILE A 494 -23.56 -19.53 8.66
C ILE A 494 -25.06 -19.28 8.44
N SER A 495 -25.42 -18.40 7.51
CA SER A 495 -26.81 -18.08 7.14
C SER A 495 -26.86 -17.51 5.72
N GLU A 496 -27.93 -17.76 4.97
CA GLU A 496 -28.18 -17.13 3.65
C GLU A 496 -28.43 -15.62 3.76
N GLN A 497 -28.77 -15.13 4.95
CA GLN A 497 -29.02 -13.71 5.26
C GLN A 497 -27.76 -13.03 5.84
N GLN A 498 -26.61 -13.71 5.82
CA GLN A 498 -25.33 -13.23 6.33
C GLN A 498 -24.80 -12.03 5.51
N LYS A 499 -24.55 -10.91 6.18
CA LYS A 499 -24.06 -9.66 5.58
C LYS A 499 -22.56 -9.41 5.79
N ALA A 500 -21.87 -10.34 6.45
CA ALA A 500 -20.52 -10.17 6.96
C ALA A 500 -19.70 -11.42 6.67
N PHE A 501 -18.49 -11.28 6.13
CA PHE A 501 -17.69 -12.42 5.66
C PHE A 501 -16.24 -12.34 6.15
N LEU A 502 -15.60 -13.51 6.19
CA LEU A 502 -14.20 -13.73 6.52
C LEU A 502 -13.35 -13.88 5.26
N GLU A 503 -12.30 -13.05 5.15
CA GLU A 503 -11.21 -13.12 4.17
C GLU A 503 -9.92 -13.60 4.88
N VAL A 504 -9.08 -14.40 4.21
CA VAL A 504 -7.97 -15.16 4.85
C VAL A 504 -6.68 -15.07 4.01
N GLN A 505 -5.60 -14.52 4.58
CA GLN A 505 -4.53 -13.84 3.83
C GLN A 505 -3.18 -13.65 4.58
N VAL A 506 -2.28 -12.70 4.22
CA VAL A 506 -0.92 -12.47 4.79
C VAL A 506 -0.52 -10.96 4.96
N MET A 507 -0.49 -10.40 6.20
CA MET A 507 0.02 -9.05 6.59
C MET A 507 -0.67 -7.81 5.89
N VAL A 508 -0.38 -6.49 6.02
CA VAL A 508 0.36 -5.55 6.96
C VAL A 508 -0.47 -4.22 7.09
N ILE A 509 -0.33 -3.38 8.14
CA ILE A 509 -0.97 -2.01 8.29
C ILE A 509 -0.04 -0.99 9.04
N SER A 510 -0.30 0.34 8.93
CA SER A 510 0.50 1.49 9.45
C SER A 510 -0.21 2.43 10.49
N LYS A 511 0.35 3.64 10.77
CA LYS A 511 -0.11 4.69 11.73
C LYS A 511 -0.08 6.12 11.12
N TRP A 512 -1.18 6.92 11.10
CA TRP A 512 -1.18 8.41 10.97
C TRP A 512 -2.52 9.09 11.34
N LEU A 513 -2.79 9.45 12.61
CA LEU A 513 -4.05 10.09 13.11
C LEU A 513 -5.39 9.38 12.82
N MET A 514 -5.44 8.47 11.84
CA MET A 514 -6.50 7.50 11.63
C MET A 514 -6.46 6.45 12.74
N GLN A 515 -7.60 6.17 13.34
CA GLN A 515 -7.75 5.03 14.26
C GLN A 515 -7.55 3.73 13.47
N SER A 516 -6.64 2.88 13.95
CA SER A 516 -6.31 1.59 13.33
C SER A 516 -6.67 0.46 14.28
N GLY A 517 -7.71 -0.30 13.95
CA GLY A 517 -8.13 -1.50 14.68
C GLY A 517 -7.29 -2.75 14.36
N LEU A 518 -6.03 -2.58 13.93
CA LEU A 518 -5.14 -3.70 13.60
C LEU A 518 -4.82 -4.52 14.84
N VAL A 519 -5.08 -5.83 14.78
CA VAL A 519 -4.64 -6.79 15.80
C VAL A 519 -3.42 -7.56 15.29
N MET A 520 -2.27 -7.36 15.94
CA MET A 520 -1.03 -8.07 15.61
C MET A 520 -0.88 -9.34 16.45
N LEU A 521 -1.10 -10.50 15.83
CA LEU A 521 -0.96 -11.81 16.49
C LEU A 521 0.49 -12.30 16.37
N LEU A 522 1.27 -12.09 17.43
CA LEU A 522 2.70 -12.44 17.47
C LEU A 522 2.94 -13.61 18.44
N PRO A 523 3.17 -14.84 17.94
CA PRO A 523 3.52 -15.98 18.80
C PRO A 523 4.73 -15.66 19.69
N HIS A 524 4.60 -15.94 20.98
CA HIS A 524 5.61 -15.65 21.99
C HIS A 524 5.72 -16.83 22.95
N GLY A 525 6.93 -17.32 23.19
CA GLY A 525 7.15 -18.38 24.16
C GLY A 525 8.56 -18.94 24.13
N TYR A 526 9.28 -18.79 25.25
CA TYR A 526 10.56 -19.46 25.46
C TYR A 526 10.28 -20.94 25.75
N ASP A 527 10.25 -21.76 24.69
CA ASP A 527 10.05 -23.22 24.72
C ASP A 527 11.31 -24.00 24.29
N GLY A 528 12.45 -23.31 24.19
CA GLY A 528 13.74 -23.90 23.77
C GLY A 528 13.99 -23.92 22.26
N ALA A 529 13.03 -23.47 21.44
CA ALA A 529 13.08 -23.48 19.96
C ALA A 529 14.09 -22.51 19.30
N GLY A 530 15.10 -22.03 20.05
CA GLY A 530 16.09 -21.04 19.58
C GLY A 530 15.58 -19.59 19.63
N PRO A 531 16.46 -18.61 19.29
CA PRO A 531 16.19 -17.19 19.53
C PRO A 531 15.00 -16.67 18.71
N GLU A 532 14.96 -16.93 17.41
CA GLU A 532 13.95 -16.38 16.50
C GLU A 532 12.56 -17.03 16.62
N HIS A 533 12.42 -18.09 17.41
CA HIS A 533 11.13 -18.73 17.73
C HIS A 533 10.67 -18.50 19.19
N SER A 534 11.45 -17.77 19.99
CA SER A 534 11.15 -17.62 21.44
C SER A 534 10.45 -16.31 21.82
N SER A 535 10.67 -15.20 21.08
CA SER A 535 10.22 -13.87 21.50
C SER A 535 9.69 -13.00 20.37
N CYS A 536 8.46 -12.50 20.53
CA CYS A 536 7.89 -11.40 19.75
C CYS A 536 8.55 -10.03 20.00
N ARG A 537 9.55 -9.93 20.88
CA ARG A 537 10.21 -8.68 21.32
C ARG A 537 9.23 -7.68 21.95
N LEU A 538 8.42 -8.19 22.88
CA LEU A 538 7.37 -7.48 23.64
C LEU A 538 7.88 -6.16 24.26
N GLU A 539 9.13 -6.13 24.72
CA GLU A 539 9.81 -4.96 25.25
C GLU A 539 9.89 -3.79 24.27
N ARG A 540 10.05 -4.09 22.98
CA ARG A 540 10.09 -3.06 21.92
C ARG A 540 8.69 -2.48 21.67
N PHE A 541 7.64 -3.28 21.77
CA PHE A 541 6.27 -2.79 21.66
C PHE A 541 5.92 -1.89 22.84
N LEU A 542 6.29 -2.28 24.07
CA LEU A 542 6.11 -1.45 25.27
C LEU A 542 6.87 -0.11 25.16
N GLN A 543 8.13 -0.14 24.72
CA GLN A 543 8.94 1.07 24.48
C GLN A 543 8.36 2.00 23.38
N LEU A 544 7.52 1.49 22.48
CA LEU A 544 6.87 2.26 21.42
C LEU A 544 5.49 2.81 21.82
N THR A 545 5.02 2.53 23.04
CA THR A 545 3.84 3.18 23.62
C THR A 545 4.16 4.60 24.11
N ASP A 546 3.13 5.39 24.38
CA ASP A 546 3.17 6.68 25.06
C ASP A 546 2.69 6.59 26.52
N SER A 547 2.72 5.37 27.09
CA SER A 547 2.53 5.11 28.52
C SER A 547 3.54 5.87 29.38
N LYS A 548 3.15 6.25 30.60
CA LYS A 548 3.98 7.08 31.50
C LYS A 548 4.27 6.38 32.82
N GLU A 549 5.52 6.47 33.28
CA GLU A 549 5.95 5.87 34.55
C GLU A 549 5.33 6.55 35.79
N ASP A 550 4.84 7.78 35.65
CA ASP A 550 4.39 8.66 36.74
C ASP A 550 2.89 9.04 36.70
N VAL A 551 2.17 8.70 35.63
CA VAL A 551 0.76 9.02 35.43
C VAL A 551 -0.01 7.77 35.00
N PRO A 552 -1.14 7.40 35.63
CA PRO A 552 -1.95 6.27 35.19
C PRO A 552 -2.43 6.39 33.74
N ASP A 553 -2.23 5.34 32.95
CA ASP A 553 -2.68 5.28 31.56
C ASP A 553 -4.22 5.31 31.46
N GLY A 554 -4.73 5.91 30.38
CA GLY A 554 -6.13 5.87 29.99
C GLY A 554 -6.34 5.18 28.63
N GLU A 555 -7.56 5.26 28.09
CA GLU A 555 -7.89 4.74 26.75
C GLU A 555 -7.22 5.50 25.60
N SER A 556 -6.50 6.59 25.88
CA SER A 556 -5.82 7.44 24.91
C SER A 556 -4.40 6.99 24.53
N VAL A 557 -3.92 5.84 25.03
CA VAL A 557 -2.60 5.30 24.64
C VAL A 557 -2.58 4.88 23.18
N ASN A 558 -1.44 5.04 22.51
CA ASN A 558 -1.34 4.80 21.07
C ASN A 558 -1.40 3.32 20.64
N MET A 559 -1.22 2.37 21.57
CA MET A 559 -1.27 0.92 21.33
C MET A 559 -1.68 0.18 22.60
N HIS A 560 -2.62 -0.76 22.48
CA HIS A 560 -2.94 -1.72 23.53
C HIS A 560 -2.03 -2.94 23.42
N ILE A 561 -1.44 -3.38 24.53
CA ILE A 561 -0.50 -4.51 24.61
C ILE A 561 -1.02 -5.48 25.66
N VAL A 562 -1.46 -6.65 25.19
CA VAL A 562 -2.00 -7.75 26.01
C VAL A 562 -1.19 -9.03 25.81
N ASN A 563 -1.11 -9.86 26.84
CA ASN A 563 -0.40 -11.13 26.85
C ASN A 563 -1.25 -12.20 27.58
N PRO A 564 -2.39 -12.59 26.98
CA PRO A 564 -3.46 -13.29 27.68
C PRO A 564 -3.14 -14.75 27.98
N THR A 565 -3.64 -15.27 29.11
CA THR A 565 -3.39 -16.66 29.53
C THR A 565 -4.55 -17.63 29.36
N THR A 566 -5.79 -17.15 29.17
CA THR A 566 -7.00 -18.01 29.05
C THR A 566 -7.79 -17.67 27.78
N PRO A 567 -8.65 -18.56 27.25
CA PRO A 567 -9.45 -18.28 26.05
C PRO A 567 -10.71 -17.52 26.37
N ALA A 568 -10.99 -17.21 27.65
CA ALA A 568 -11.98 -16.24 28.05
C ALA A 568 -11.37 -14.83 28.03
N GLN A 569 -10.14 -14.67 28.53
CA GLN A 569 -9.36 -13.44 28.36
C GLN A 569 -9.12 -13.17 26.88
N TYR A 570 -8.57 -14.17 26.21
CA TYR A 570 -8.59 -14.33 24.77
C TYR A 570 -9.93 -14.91 24.31
N PHE A 571 -11.08 -14.44 24.84
CA PHE A 571 -12.40 -14.32 24.18
C PHE A 571 -12.82 -12.85 24.08
N HIS A 572 -12.14 -11.96 24.81
CA HIS A 572 -12.49 -10.55 24.87
C HIS A 572 -11.44 -9.70 24.10
N SER A 573 -10.75 -10.30 23.11
CA SER A 573 -9.70 -9.61 22.32
C SER A 573 -9.46 -10.09 20.86
N LEU A 574 -10.20 -11.09 20.33
CA LEU A 574 -10.15 -11.49 18.90
C LEU A 574 -11.59 -11.57 18.32
N ARG A 575 -11.84 -12.45 17.31
CA ARG A 575 -13.18 -12.93 16.92
C ARG A 575 -13.66 -14.34 17.43
N GLN A 576 -13.29 -14.95 18.58
CA GLN A 576 -12.60 -14.38 19.74
C GLN A 576 -11.58 -15.25 20.52
N GLN A 577 -11.48 -16.57 20.32
CA GLN A 577 -11.05 -17.57 21.34
C GLN A 577 -9.58 -18.12 21.25
N ALA A 578 -8.79 -18.25 22.36
CA ALA A 578 -7.59 -19.14 22.47
C ALA A 578 -7.01 -19.48 23.89
N ALA A 579 -6.72 -20.78 24.17
CA ALA A 579 -6.47 -21.51 25.46
C ALA A 579 -7.69 -22.36 25.97
N VAL A 580 -7.83 -22.75 27.27
CA VAL A 580 -9.02 -23.49 27.82
C VAL A 580 -9.82 -22.71 28.90
N SER A 581 -11.15 -22.58 28.73
CA SER A 581 -12.18 -22.03 29.66
C SER A 581 -13.54 -22.68 29.35
N SER A 582 -14.52 -22.48 30.24
CA SER A 582 -15.93 -22.79 29.99
C SER A 582 -16.60 -21.78 29.04
N LEU A 583 -17.71 -22.20 28.43
CA LEU A 583 -18.56 -21.31 27.62
C LEU A 583 -19.25 -20.22 28.45
N HIS A 584 -19.34 -20.39 29.78
CA HIS A 584 -19.96 -19.39 30.66
C HIS A 584 -19.09 -18.12 30.78
N GLU A 585 -17.76 -18.27 30.78
CA GLU A 585 -16.79 -17.15 30.79
C GLU A 585 -16.78 -16.33 29.49
N MET A 586 -17.54 -16.78 28.49
CA MET A 586 -17.75 -16.15 27.17
C MET A 586 -19.19 -15.61 27.02
N GLY A 587 -20.02 -15.74 28.06
CA GLY A 587 -21.44 -15.39 28.03
C GLY A 587 -21.75 -13.90 28.26
N PRO A 588 -23.02 -13.47 28.09
CA PRO A 588 -23.41 -12.08 28.26
C PRO A 588 -23.05 -11.50 29.64
N ARG A 589 -22.47 -10.28 29.64
CA ARG A 589 -21.91 -9.55 30.80
C ARG A 589 -20.55 -10.03 31.31
N THR A 590 -19.89 -10.95 30.62
CA THR A 590 -18.43 -11.18 30.80
C THR A 590 -17.62 -10.12 30.04
N HIS A 591 -16.35 -9.93 30.42
CA HIS A 591 -15.45 -8.91 29.85
C HIS A 591 -13.97 -9.29 30.06
N PHE A 592 -13.06 -8.64 29.32
CA PHE A 592 -11.61 -8.76 29.51
C PHE A 592 -11.19 -8.21 30.87
N LYS A 593 -10.44 -8.98 31.66
CA LYS A 593 -9.89 -8.56 32.95
C LYS A 593 -8.41 -8.17 32.79
N PRO A 594 -8.00 -6.90 32.97
CA PRO A 594 -6.60 -6.50 32.80
C PRO A 594 -5.62 -7.20 33.77
N VAL A 595 -6.14 -7.65 34.92
CA VAL A 595 -5.43 -8.42 35.95
C VAL A 595 -6.25 -9.66 36.30
N LEU A 596 -5.60 -10.81 36.48
CA LEU A 596 -6.21 -11.98 37.13
C LEU A 596 -5.52 -12.23 38.47
N GLY A 597 -6.32 -12.15 39.53
CA GLY A 597 -5.95 -12.52 40.89
C GLY A 597 -5.73 -14.01 41.09
N ASP A 598 -5.52 -14.38 42.35
CA ASP A 598 -5.26 -15.74 42.79
C ASP A 598 -6.21 -16.15 43.91
N ASP A 599 -7.22 -16.95 43.55
CA ASP A 599 -8.25 -17.45 44.45
C ASP A 599 -7.95 -18.88 44.97
N ILE A 600 -6.72 -19.39 44.76
CA ILE A 600 -6.29 -20.71 45.23
C ILE A 600 -5.71 -20.65 46.66
N VAL A 601 -5.14 -19.51 47.05
CA VAL A 601 -4.49 -19.30 48.36
C VAL A 601 -5.41 -18.59 49.35
N ASP A 602 -5.32 -18.93 50.64
CA ASP A 602 -5.94 -18.12 51.68
C ASP A 602 -5.23 -16.76 51.78
N ARG A 603 -5.96 -15.71 51.40
CA ARG A 603 -5.50 -14.33 51.32
C ARG A 603 -4.96 -13.78 52.65
N ALA A 604 -5.38 -14.33 53.80
CA ALA A 604 -4.85 -13.96 55.11
C ALA A 604 -3.46 -14.58 55.40
N SER A 605 -3.15 -15.73 54.79
CA SER A 605 -1.88 -16.46 54.95
C SER A 605 -0.75 -15.99 54.03
N VAL A 606 -1.06 -15.19 53.01
CA VAL A 606 -0.10 -14.75 51.99
C VAL A 606 0.94 -13.78 52.57
N SER A 607 2.21 -14.17 52.45
CA SER A 607 3.39 -13.39 52.84
C SER A 607 4.01 -12.64 51.65
N ARG A 608 3.85 -13.19 50.44
CA ARG A 608 4.56 -12.79 49.22
C ARG A 608 3.62 -12.78 48.00
N VAL A 609 3.80 -11.78 47.14
CA VAL A 609 3.10 -11.66 45.85
C VAL A 609 4.10 -11.75 44.70
N VAL A 610 3.85 -12.67 43.77
CA VAL A 610 4.58 -12.79 42.51
C VAL A 610 3.69 -12.35 41.36
N PHE A 611 4.03 -11.23 40.73
CA PHE A 611 3.45 -10.82 39.46
C PHE A 611 4.13 -11.53 38.30
N CYS A 612 3.35 -11.91 37.30
CA CYS A 612 3.82 -12.49 36.04
C CYS A 612 2.90 -12.07 34.88
N SER A 613 3.26 -12.44 33.65
CA SER A 613 2.43 -12.21 32.46
C SER A 613 2.62 -13.33 31.43
N GLY A 614 1.55 -13.67 30.70
CA GLY A 614 1.55 -14.76 29.72
C GLY A 614 1.85 -16.15 30.31
N LYS A 615 2.24 -17.07 29.44
CA LYS A 615 2.36 -18.52 29.75
C LYS A 615 3.25 -18.89 30.95
N HIS A 616 4.13 -17.99 31.40
CA HIS A 616 5.03 -18.21 32.55
C HIS A 616 4.26 -18.51 33.85
N TYR A 617 3.02 -18.01 33.97
CA TYR A 617 2.08 -18.38 35.03
C TYR A 617 1.98 -19.89 35.26
N TYR A 618 1.89 -20.70 34.21
CA TYR A 618 1.71 -22.15 34.33
C TYR A 618 2.93 -22.86 34.90
N ALA A 619 4.14 -22.33 34.64
CA ALA A 619 5.36 -22.85 35.26
C ALA A 619 5.41 -22.49 36.75
N LEU A 620 5.01 -21.27 37.12
CA LEU A 620 4.94 -20.81 38.52
C LEU A 620 3.88 -21.58 39.32
N ALA A 621 2.69 -21.79 38.75
CA ALA A 621 1.61 -22.57 39.39
C ALA A 621 2.04 -24.01 39.67
N LYS A 622 2.58 -24.70 38.64
CA LYS A 622 3.12 -26.06 38.80
C LYS A 622 4.28 -26.13 39.80
N GLN A 623 5.15 -25.13 39.83
CA GLN A 623 6.23 -25.05 40.82
C GLN A 623 5.67 -24.89 42.24
N ARG A 624 4.65 -24.02 42.43
CA ARG A 624 3.98 -23.84 43.72
C ARG A 624 3.31 -25.11 44.21
N GLU A 625 2.61 -25.83 43.33
CA GLU A 625 2.03 -27.15 43.62
C GLU A 625 3.12 -28.13 44.08
N THR A 626 4.24 -28.18 43.35
CA THR A 626 5.37 -29.07 43.63
C THR A 626 6.07 -28.75 44.96
N THR A 627 6.09 -27.48 45.40
CA THR A 627 6.69 -27.04 46.67
C THR A 627 5.69 -26.80 47.79
N ASN A 628 4.39 -27.04 47.57
CA ASN A 628 3.28 -26.67 48.46
C ASN A 628 3.34 -25.20 48.96
N GLY A 629 3.74 -24.27 48.08
CA GLY A 629 4.06 -22.87 48.40
C GLY A 629 2.86 -21.95 48.59
N MET A 630 1.92 -22.31 49.47
CA MET A 630 0.63 -21.59 49.64
C MET A 630 0.74 -20.22 50.33
N ASP A 631 1.92 -19.86 50.85
CA ASP A 631 2.24 -18.52 51.35
C ASP A 631 2.37 -17.45 50.25
N THR A 632 2.34 -17.87 48.98
CA THR A 632 2.70 -17.07 47.82
C THR A 632 1.55 -16.99 46.81
N ALA A 633 1.00 -15.79 46.62
CA ALA A 633 0.02 -15.50 45.58
C ALA A 633 0.72 -15.23 44.23
N ILE A 634 0.13 -15.71 43.13
CA ILE A 634 0.64 -15.57 41.75
C ILE A 634 -0.38 -14.79 40.92
N ILE A 635 -0.16 -13.48 40.80
CA ILE A 635 -1.04 -12.56 40.07
C ILE A 635 -0.57 -12.46 38.61
N ARG A 636 -1.52 -12.46 37.66
CA ARG A 636 -1.25 -12.27 36.22
C ARG A 636 -1.61 -10.86 35.78
N LEU A 637 -0.68 -10.19 35.10
CA LEU A 637 -0.98 -9.02 34.28
C LEU A 637 -1.26 -9.48 32.84
N GLU A 638 -2.52 -9.35 32.43
CA GLU A 638 -3.01 -9.73 31.11
C GLU A 638 -2.97 -8.52 30.16
N SER A 639 -3.19 -7.31 30.70
CA SER A 639 -2.82 -6.03 30.08
C SER A 639 -1.46 -5.56 30.59
N LEU A 640 -0.65 -5.01 29.70
CA LEU A 640 0.62 -4.36 30.02
C LEU A 640 0.61 -2.87 29.61
N CYS A 641 -0.13 -2.51 28.56
CA CYS A 641 -0.48 -1.13 28.21
C CYS A 641 -1.93 -1.10 27.67
N PRO A 642 -2.84 -0.25 28.17
CA PRO A 642 -2.73 0.59 29.36
C PRO A 642 -2.27 -0.20 30.60
N PHE A 643 -1.37 0.40 31.38
CA PHE A 643 -0.87 -0.20 32.61
C PHE A 643 -2.00 -0.24 33.67
N PRO A 644 -2.42 -1.43 34.15
CA PRO A 644 -3.68 -1.57 34.88
C PRO A 644 -3.55 -1.23 36.38
N TYR A 645 -2.99 -0.06 36.70
CA TYR A 645 -2.65 0.38 38.06
C TYR A 645 -3.78 0.19 39.08
N GLU A 646 -5.00 0.63 38.77
CA GLU A 646 -6.12 0.56 39.70
C GLU A 646 -6.57 -0.89 39.97
N PHE A 647 -6.53 -1.76 38.96
CA PHE A 647 -6.80 -3.19 39.14
C PHE A 647 -5.70 -3.87 39.98
N ILE A 648 -4.44 -3.51 39.76
CA ILE A 648 -3.31 -3.98 40.58
C ILE A 648 -3.48 -3.53 42.04
N ARG A 649 -3.88 -2.27 42.28
CA ARG A 649 -4.13 -1.71 43.61
C ARG A 649 -5.26 -2.44 44.34
N GLN A 650 -6.37 -2.69 43.65
CA GLN A 650 -7.52 -3.44 44.19
C GLN A 650 -7.16 -4.92 44.48
N GLU A 651 -6.32 -5.54 43.65
CA GLU A 651 -5.87 -6.92 43.87
C GLU A 651 -4.92 -7.01 45.07
N LEU A 652 -3.95 -6.10 45.21
CA LEU A 652 -3.02 -6.05 46.33
C LEU A 652 -3.73 -5.78 47.68
N GLN A 653 -4.80 -4.97 47.69
CA GLN A 653 -5.60 -4.70 48.89
C GLN A 653 -6.24 -5.97 49.50
N LYS A 654 -6.34 -7.06 48.75
CA LYS A 654 -6.85 -8.34 49.26
C LYS A 654 -5.87 -9.08 50.19
N PHE A 655 -4.58 -8.72 50.19
CA PHE A 655 -3.51 -9.45 50.86
C PHE A 655 -2.85 -8.62 51.99
N PRO A 656 -3.54 -8.36 53.13
CA PRO A 656 -3.08 -7.44 54.17
C PRO A 656 -1.81 -7.89 54.93
N GLY A 657 -1.37 -9.14 54.76
CA GLY A 657 -0.10 -9.65 55.29
C GLY A 657 1.14 -9.15 54.52
N VAL A 658 0.98 -8.72 53.27
CA VAL A 658 2.09 -8.44 52.34
C VAL A 658 2.68 -7.05 52.59
N LYS A 659 3.77 -6.99 53.36
CA LYS A 659 4.39 -5.72 53.79
C LYS A 659 5.62 -5.27 52.99
N ALA A 660 6.27 -6.19 52.26
CA ALA A 660 7.49 -5.88 51.50
C ALA A 660 7.80 -6.83 50.33
N GLN A 661 7.33 -8.08 50.32
CA GLN A 661 7.72 -9.06 49.31
C GLN A 661 6.79 -9.04 48.08
N ILE A 662 7.02 -8.07 47.21
CA ILE A 662 6.47 -8.04 45.85
C ILE A 662 7.61 -8.36 44.87
N CYS A 663 7.38 -9.34 43.99
CA CYS A 663 8.36 -9.76 42.99
C CYS A 663 7.74 -9.76 41.58
N TRP A 664 8.53 -9.40 40.57
CA TRP A 664 8.20 -9.69 39.16
C TRP A 664 8.92 -10.95 38.72
N SER A 665 8.20 -11.88 38.08
CA SER A 665 8.74 -13.13 37.55
C SER A 665 8.38 -13.28 36.06
N GLN A 666 9.40 -13.47 35.24
CA GLN A 666 9.32 -13.57 33.78
C GLN A 666 10.34 -14.60 33.26
N SER A 667 10.00 -15.28 32.18
CA SER A 667 10.89 -16.22 31.48
C SER A 667 11.82 -15.56 30.45
N PHE A 668 11.63 -14.26 30.19
CA PHE A 668 12.33 -13.48 29.17
C PHE A 668 12.94 -12.20 29.75
N SER A 669 13.91 -11.60 29.06
CA SER A 669 14.39 -10.26 29.38
C SER A 669 13.57 -9.21 28.61
N GLY A 670 12.65 -8.51 29.27
CA GLY A 670 11.91 -7.45 28.57
C GLY A 670 10.92 -6.61 29.40
N ALA A 671 9.95 -7.23 30.08
CA ALA A 671 8.79 -6.48 30.60
C ALA A 671 9.11 -5.55 31.78
N CYS A 672 10.22 -5.78 32.49
CA CYS A 672 10.83 -4.79 33.38
C CYS A 672 12.22 -4.42 32.89
N SER A 673 12.41 -3.16 32.49
CA SER A 673 13.69 -2.55 32.10
C SER A 673 14.15 -1.47 33.08
N GLY A 674 13.99 -1.73 34.39
CA GLY A 674 14.44 -0.83 35.45
C GLY A 674 15.94 -0.51 35.30
N HIS A 675 16.26 0.79 35.25
CA HIS A 675 17.61 1.27 34.94
C HIS A 675 18.63 1.01 36.06
N ARG A 676 19.24 -0.18 36.05
CA ARG A 676 20.59 -0.41 36.57
C ARG A 676 21.41 -1.21 35.58
N LYS A 677 22.49 -0.61 35.10
CA LYS A 677 23.67 -1.38 34.66
C LYS A 677 24.26 -2.03 35.92
N ASP A 678 24.46 -3.34 35.90
CA ASP A 678 25.78 -3.95 36.15
C ASP A 678 25.77 -5.48 36.10
N THR A 679 26.88 -6.03 35.60
CA THR A 679 27.32 -7.45 35.59
C THR A 679 26.41 -8.54 34.96
N PRO A 680 26.98 -9.41 34.09
CA PRO A 680 26.26 -10.57 33.54
C PRO A 680 26.53 -11.86 34.34
N THR A 681 25.47 -12.50 34.84
CA THR A 681 25.51 -13.89 35.33
C THR A 681 24.36 -14.71 34.74
N ARG A 682 24.62 -15.98 34.42
CA ARG A 682 23.58 -16.93 33.96
C ARG A 682 22.79 -17.45 35.16
N GLY A 683 21.51 -17.07 35.25
CA GLY A 683 20.58 -17.54 36.28
C GLY A 683 19.22 -16.85 36.18
N HIS A 684 18.22 -17.35 36.91
CA HIS A 684 16.91 -16.71 36.98
C HIS A 684 17.04 -15.32 37.63
N ARG A 685 16.65 -14.26 36.92
CA ARG A 685 16.69 -12.89 37.44
C ARG A 685 15.45 -12.61 38.29
N HIS A 686 15.64 -12.66 39.61
CA HIS A 686 14.69 -12.12 40.57
C HIS A 686 14.82 -10.59 40.62
N PHE A 687 13.69 -9.89 40.61
CA PHE A 687 13.59 -8.47 40.91
C PHE A 687 12.69 -8.28 42.13
N GLU A 688 13.25 -7.74 43.22
CA GLU A 688 12.48 -7.30 44.38
C GLU A 688 11.97 -5.87 44.16
N TRP A 689 10.67 -5.66 44.37
CA TRP A 689 10.09 -4.32 44.48
C TRP A 689 10.14 -3.85 45.93
N HIS A 690 11.04 -2.91 46.25
CA HIS A 690 11.01 -2.25 47.57
C HIS A 690 9.81 -1.31 47.67
N SER A 691 9.04 -1.43 48.76
CA SER A 691 7.71 -0.83 48.94
C SER A 691 7.68 0.69 49.21
N SER A 692 8.78 1.40 48.94
CA SER A 692 8.95 2.83 49.28
C SER A 692 8.20 3.82 48.36
N LYS A 693 7.43 3.35 47.38
CA LYS A 693 6.61 4.16 46.47
C LYS A 693 5.12 3.74 46.40
N VAL A 694 4.64 2.97 47.38
CA VAL A 694 3.21 2.59 47.49
C VAL A 694 2.61 3.13 48.79
N LYS A 695 2.68 4.45 48.94
CA LYS A 695 2.05 5.27 49.99
C LYS A 695 1.65 6.61 49.39
#